data_AF-A0A074RQ75-F1
#
_entry.id   AF-A0A074RQ75-F1
#
_cell.length_a   1.000
_cell.length_b   1.000
_cell.length_c   1.000
_cell.angle_alpha   90.00
_cell.angle_beta   90.00
_cell.angle_gamma   90.00
#
_symmetry.space_group_name_H-M   'P 1'
#
loop_
_entity.id
_entity.type
_entity.pdbx_description
1 polymer ?
#
loop_
_entity_poly.entity_id
_entity_poly.type
_entity_poly.pdbx_seq_one_letter_code
_entity_poly.pdbx_strand_id
1 'polypeptide(L)'
;MSHPLYWLAKQFFYPIGNTAATSLTHDISSEQSADILLLGCGDPRNILFTLYSDLTIGNAPRKMDITCCDIDPAILARNILMFSLLEDNEETTECIWDLFYHFKIDDHTANVVERQSRKLFNFAKDIQSWCQSEYGLFLKMVDTRTLAELRRHWGYYADYSSLPRDRKERLLKEQTELSRSITGKGNLVITPSRSAGMVWPKALFPVSELFRKYWETGTTFTEASDINRATSLNPTFLYYLSGEGFNLHYGSFPQGFHLMPAFTPIANDPVGSLPDTGSAAINKSRQQFKAWCASFRSSREANVITIRFYCGDALAFCHALNTFKSTGNPSTNLFAAPYKAAQINLDELAASTPSAPLTFDVIDTSNLIDHVSLLNLLIATPSLLKQTPSSQSVLYTEALLPSGEDATKSFLDRLCTDVPTIAGLFGIAPRPYLCGFTPQSNVHEIVFSKSMKTEFSKLGAEMQGNQYHERVIWARPNSGDTLTSGKHITLSFEAESMTRILYGIYDKMFHNEKMTTLASSTTVSKLMSLAEVNFHRESVAYLFQAVRGRVHLRDGTWEQVANRFMQMGMEAGSRVMESNNYQDLCLQLHLIGIPTLDTLQPGWTTNLRLNPRSNLLDDWKTLPPVVCVVLTIPRRRLEVFNGDVKNIGTPTMQCCLRIEGSYENYFATIHAVWGRCVKSSDSDRIAIEEDPRGMAGSCDLVVSFWAITRLLERPGTQVDLRLKTTPAAMMAFRQKLGLDLHVFSANITDKHHVRVLPYRPTLASEPLQYPPSGQGLPVPTDRPDTLCEAIVTDKTGCYLDSLSIRFNVDVPQERESLLNGAGVSARQVSPCTMELKIGKHSHSIEYPYPIQGSNTKLRVARKSHYIEVMSKPSDNAGYFLNQFPIVGTGVAYRPWNIHHLNLDRLPMLDIKDPSKVEWLNPLGALQLSDAEKVVRNGNEARKEQAPHALLNLKDSIHAIAMHCSGVQDAKIEP
;
A
#
# COMPACT_ATOMS: atom_id res chain seq x y z
N MET A 1 1.81 -7.52 -6.50
CA MET A 1 0.68 -7.59 -7.46
C MET A 1 1.04 -6.82 -8.71
N SER A 2 0.15 -6.75 -9.70
CA SER A 2 0.34 -5.91 -10.88
C SER A 2 -0.82 -4.92 -11.01
N HIS A 3 -0.48 -3.72 -11.46
CA HIS A 3 -1.36 -2.56 -11.51
C HIS A 3 -1.48 -2.09 -12.97
N PRO A 4 -2.68 -1.71 -13.45
CA PRO A 4 -2.85 -1.33 -14.85
C PRO A 4 -1.95 -0.16 -15.26
N LEU A 5 -1.49 -0.17 -16.51
CA LEU A 5 -0.75 0.95 -17.06
C LEU A 5 -1.72 2.10 -17.39
N TYR A 6 -1.50 3.28 -16.82
CA TYR A 6 -2.25 4.50 -17.16
C TYR A 6 -1.42 5.46 -17.97
N TRP A 7 -2.09 6.23 -18.80
CA TRP A 7 -1.51 7.46 -19.33
C TRP A 7 -1.39 8.50 -18.20
N LEU A 8 -0.17 8.99 -17.98
CA LEU A 8 0.13 9.96 -16.93
C LEU A 8 -0.10 11.39 -17.45
N ALA A 9 -1.36 11.81 -17.55
CA ALA A 9 -1.70 13.16 -18.02
C ALA A 9 -1.13 14.26 -17.10
N LYS A 10 -1.14 14.00 -15.79
CA LYS A 10 -0.47 14.81 -14.78
C LYS A 10 -0.06 13.93 -13.62
N GLN A 11 1.23 13.99 -13.30
CA GLN A 11 1.80 13.35 -12.13
C GLN A 11 2.23 14.43 -11.15
N PHE A 12 1.54 14.53 -10.01
CA PHE A 12 1.91 15.48 -8.97
C PHE A 12 3.17 15.03 -8.25
N PHE A 13 4.00 16.00 -7.87
CA PHE A 13 5.11 15.78 -6.97
C PHE A 13 4.65 15.95 -5.51
N TYR A 14 4.96 14.98 -4.64
CA TYR A 14 4.53 14.91 -3.24
C TYR A 14 5.71 15.02 -2.22
N PRO A 15 6.48 16.13 -2.22
CA PRO A 15 7.67 16.26 -1.37
C PRO A 15 7.38 16.44 0.12
N ILE A 16 6.13 16.67 0.49
CA ILE A 16 5.71 16.96 1.87
C ILE A 16 4.53 16.04 2.20
N GLY A 17 4.63 15.33 3.32
CA GLY A 17 3.61 14.41 3.77
C GLY A 17 2.29 15.12 4.10
N ASN A 18 1.17 14.47 3.79
CA ASN A 18 -0.17 15.05 3.83
C ASN A 18 -1.05 14.61 5.02
N THR A 19 -0.60 13.70 5.88
CA THR A 19 -1.25 13.32 7.16
C THR A 19 -0.43 13.82 8.37
N ALA A 20 -0.74 13.50 9.63
CA ALA A 20 0.19 13.80 10.73
C ALA A 20 1.21 12.66 10.86
N ALA A 21 2.40 12.92 11.42
CA ALA A 21 3.38 11.85 11.63
C ALA A 21 2.86 10.76 12.57
N THR A 22 3.23 9.50 12.31
CA THR A 22 2.87 8.34 13.15
C THR A 22 4.12 7.55 13.53
N SER A 23 4.12 7.00 14.75
CA SER A 23 5.22 6.14 15.21
C SER A 23 5.12 4.78 14.54
N LEU A 24 6.18 4.36 13.86
CA LEU A 24 6.26 3.10 13.14
C LEU A 24 6.47 1.91 14.10
N THR A 25 6.86 2.16 15.35
CA THR A 25 7.20 1.11 16.33
C THR A 25 6.17 0.95 17.45
N HIS A 26 5.07 1.70 17.44
CA HIS A 26 4.16 1.73 18.58
C HIS A 26 3.38 0.41 18.82
N ASP A 27 3.22 -0.47 17.83
CA ASP A 27 2.55 -1.77 18.01
C ASP A 27 3.52 -2.94 18.18
N ILE A 28 4.81 -2.64 18.33
CA ILE A 28 5.86 -3.64 18.54
C ILE A 28 6.51 -3.41 19.93
N SER A 29 6.69 -4.48 20.71
CA SER A 29 7.54 -4.58 21.93
C SER A 29 8.74 -3.63 21.92
N SER A 30 8.96 -2.89 22.99
CA SER A 30 10.10 -1.97 23.15
C SER A 30 11.48 -2.67 23.19
N GLU A 31 11.50 -3.96 23.52
CA GLU A 31 12.70 -4.80 23.63
C GLU A 31 13.22 -5.28 22.27
N GLN A 32 12.36 -5.29 21.23
CA GLN A 32 12.74 -5.85 19.94
C GLN A 32 13.40 -4.80 19.04
N SER A 33 14.41 -5.21 18.26
CA SER A 33 14.88 -4.39 17.14
C SER A 33 13.78 -4.29 16.08
N ALA A 34 13.78 -3.23 15.28
CA ALA A 34 12.74 -3.00 14.27
C ALA A 34 13.33 -3.06 12.86
N ASP A 35 12.96 -4.10 12.10
CA ASP A 35 13.14 -4.11 10.65
C ASP A 35 11.86 -3.57 10.01
N ILE A 36 11.95 -2.42 9.33
CA ILE A 36 10.82 -1.64 8.84
C ILE A 36 10.89 -1.51 7.31
N LEU A 37 9.80 -1.79 6.61
CA LEU A 37 9.63 -1.51 5.19
C LEU A 37 8.61 -0.39 4.99
N LEU A 38 9.01 0.70 4.34
CA LEU A 38 8.15 1.82 3.98
C LEU A 38 7.88 1.79 2.47
N LEU A 39 6.65 1.52 2.08
CA LEU A 39 6.21 1.54 0.67
C LEU A 39 5.51 2.86 0.40
N GLY A 40 6.05 3.65 -0.54
CA GLY A 40 5.63 5.05 -0.72
C GLY A 40 6.09 5.88 0.48
N CYS A 41 7.39 5.80 0.81
CA CYS A 41 7.92 6.31 2.08
C CYS A 41 7.68 7.82 2.27
N GLY A 42 7.57 8.59 1.18
CA GLY A 42 7.35 10.03 1.27
C GLY A 42 8.48 10.74 2.00
N ASP A 43 8.13 11.84 2.67
CA ASP A 43 9.08 12.61 3.48
C ASP A 43 9.50 11.86 4.77
N PRO A 44 10.57 12.31 5.47
CA PRO A 44 11.17 11.54 6.55
C PRO A 44 10.45 11.72 7.89
N ARG A 45 9.29 12.38 7.94
CA ARG A 45 8.62 12.75 9.21
C ARG A 45 8.27 11.54 10.07
N ASN A 46 7.84 10.43 9.48
CA ASN A 46 7.45 9.23 10.23
C ASN A 46 8.69 8.58 10.85
N ILE A 47 9.83 8.59 10.15
CA ILE A 47 11.11 8.12 10.67
C ILE A 47 11.55 9.01 11.84
N LEU A 48 11.61 10.33 11.63
CA LEU A 48 12.03 11.30 12.64
C LEU A 48 11.13 11.25 13.89
N PHE A 49 9.80 11.23 13.71
CA PHE A 49 8.85 11.13 14.81
C PHE A 49 8.95 9.79 15.54
N THR A 50 9.20 8.69 14.83
CA THR A 50 9.42 7.38 15.47
C THR A 50 10.64 7.44 16.40
N LEU A 51 11.77 7.97 15.94
CA LEU A 51 12.98 8.10 16.78
C LEU A 51 12.75 8.99 18.02
N TYR A 52 11.91 10.02 17.90
CA TYR A 52 11.55 10.89 19.02
C TYR A 52 10.60 10.22 20.02
N SER A 53 9.60 9.50 19.51
CA SER A 53 8.48 8.95 20.29
C SER A 53 8.68 7.52 20.79
N ASP A 54 9.71 6.81 20.32
CA ASP A 54 9.96 5.42 20.71
C ASP A 54 10.25 5.29 22.21
N LEU A 55 9.92 4.11 22.75
CA LEU A 55 10.24 3.75 24.13
C LEU A 55 11.68 3.24 24.20
N THR A 56 12.48 3.84 25.07
CA THR A 56 13.86 3.42 25.32
C THR A 56 13.90 2.51 26.55
N ILE A 57 14.49 1.32 26.42
CA ILE A 57 14.72 0.41 27.56
C ILE A 57 16.20 0.49 27.94
N GLY A 58 16.46 0.89 29.19
CA GLY A 58 17.83 1.11 29.66
C GLY A 58 18.44 2.38 29.05
N ASN A 59 19.74 2.31 28.71
CA ASN A 59 20.51 3.50 28.27
C ASN A 59 20.69 3.58 26.74
N ALA A 60 20.19 2.63 25.95
CA ALA A 60 20.42 2.58 24.51
C ALA A 60 19.10 2.69 23.73
N PRO A 61 19.01 3.56 22.70
CA PRO A 61 17.84 3.61 21.83
C PRO A 61 17.68 2.30 21.05
N ARG A 62 16.45 2.01 20.60
CA ARG A 62 16.16 0.81 19.82
C ARG A 62 16.95 0.79 18.51
N LYS A 63 17.46 -0.39 18.16
CA LYS A 63 18.03 -0.64 16.83
C LYS A 63 16.95 -0.71 15.75
N MET A 64 17.12 0.06 14.68
CA MET A 64 16.20 0.15 13.55
C MET A 64 16.93 0.01 12.20
N ASP A 65 16.41 -0.87 11.33
CA ASP A 65 16.80 -0.97 9.91
C ASP A 65 15.57 -0.66 9.05
N ILE A 66 15.60 0.47 8.34
CA ILE A 66 14.45 1.03 7.65
C ILE A 66 14.71 1.00 6.14
N THR A 67 13.95 0.19 5.41
CA THR A 67 13.99 0.15 3.94
C THR A 67 12.90 1.04 3.36
N CYS A 68 13.30 2.10 2.66
CA CYS A 68 12.45 3.09 2.03
C CYS A 68 12.31 2.80 0.53
N CYS A 69 11.07 2.62 0.07
CA CYS A 69 10.72 2.50 -1.34
C CYS A 69 9.86 3.70 -1.74
N ASP A 70 10.29 4.43 -2.77
CA ASP A 70 9.46 5.45 -3.41
C ASP A 70 9.65 5.39 -4.94
N ILE A 71 8.59 5.68 -5.68
CA ILE A 71 8.64 5.68 -7.14
C ILE A 71 9.34 6.93 -7.67
N ASP A 72 9.33 8.04 -6.91
CA ASP A 72 9.95 9.28 -7.31
C ASP A 72 11.34 9.45 -6.68
N PRO A 73 12.43 9.44 -7.48
CA PRO A 73 13.79 9.58 -6.95
C PRO A 73 14.02 10.92 -6.24
N ALA A 74 13.25 11.96 -6.55
CA ALA A 74 13.39 13.26 -5.89
C ALA A 74 13.03 13.21 -4.41
N ILE A 75 12.07 12.36 -4.02
CA ILE A 75 11.70 12.16 -2.61
C ILE A 75 12.89 11.61 -1.83
N LEU A 76 13.49 10.53 -2.33
CA LEU A 76 14.64 9.88 -1.72
C LEU A 76 15.87 10.81 -1.68
N ALA A 77 16.12 11.55 -2.77
CA ALA A 77 17.24 12.50 -2.86
C ALA A 77 17.12 13.63 -1.82
N ARG A 78 15.90 14.13 -1.57
CA ARG A 78 15.61 15.13 -0.55
C ARG A 78 15.77 14.59 0.86
N ASN A 79 15.31 13.37 1.10
CA ASN A 79 15.43 12.72 2.40
C ASN A 79 16.90 12.53 2.79
N ILE A 80 17.72 12.01 1.86
CA ILE A 80 19.17 11.86 2.07
C ILE A 80 19.86 13.21 2.24
N LEU A 81 19.48 14.23 1.48
CA LEU A 81 20.01 15.59 1.65
C LEU A 81 19.79 16.07 3.10
N MET A 82 18.57 15.93 3.63
CA MET A 82 18.26 16.28 5.02
C MET A 82 19.06 15.43 6.02
N PHE A 83 19.09 14.09 5.86
CA PHE A 83 19.84 13.22 6.78
C PHE A 83 21.35 13.51 6.77
N SER A 84 21.91 13.86 5.62
CA SER A 84 23.32 14.23 5.50
C SER A 84 23.65 15.55 6.23
N LEU A 85 22.77 16.55 6.18
CA LEU A 85 22.91 17.79 6.95
C LEU A 85 22.79 17.55 8.45
N LEU A 86 21.92 16.62 8.85
CA LEU A 86 21.77 16.23 10.25
C LEU A 86 23.00 15.48 10.79
N GLU A 87 23.64 14.65 9.96
CA GLU A 87 24.88 13.93 10.27
C GLU A 87 26.08 14.91 10.39
N ASP A 88 26.25 15.80 9.42
CA ASP A 88 27.35 16.78 9.42
C ASP A 88 27.24 17.73 10.62
N ASN A 89 26.00 18.04 11.05
CA ASN A 89 25.69 18.90 12.20
C ASN A 89 26.35 20.29 12.14
N GLU A 90 26.62 20.79 10.93
CA GLU A 90 27.21 22.11 10.67
C GLU A 90 26.16 23.22 10.56
N GLU A 91 24.91 22.87 10.25
CA GLU A 91 23.82 23.81 9.98
C GLU A 91 22.75 23.79 11.08
N THR A 92 22.09 24.93 11.26
CA THR A 92 21.00 25.06 12.23
C THR A 92 19.77 24.28 11.78
N THR A 93 18.96 23.80 12.73
CA THR A 93 17.72 23.10 12.40
C THR A 93 16.73 24.02 11.67
N GLU A 94 16.83 25.32 11.90
CA GLU A 94 16.07 26.37 11.21
C GLU A 94 16.45 26.43 9.71
N CYS A 95 17.75 26.39 9.38
CA CYS A 95 18.20 26.31 7.98
C CYS A 95 17.72 25.03 7.30
N ILE A 96 17.77 23.88 8.00
CA ILE A 96 17.29 22.60 7.47
C ILE A 96 15.77 22.64 7.25
N TRP A 97 15.01 23.28 8.15
CA TRP A 97 13.56 23.48 7.98
C TRP A 97 13.27 24.30 6.71
N ASP A 98 13.94 25.43 6.53
CA ASP A 98 13.70 26.32 5.39
C ASP A 98 14.06 25.60 4.07
N LEU A 99 15.18 24.86 4.03
CA LEU A 99 15.56 24.00 2.91
C LEU A 99 14.49 22.94 2.59
N PHE A 100 13.94 22.29 3.60
CA PHE A 100 13.06 21.15 3.38
C PHE A 100 11.60 21.56 3.10
N TYR A 101 11.15 22.69 3.66
CA TYR A 101 9.73 23.08 3.61
C TYR A 101 9.44 24.35 2.82
N HIS A 102 10.42 25.15 2.37
CA HIS A 102 10.13 26.37 1.60
C HIS A 102 10.39 26.21 0.10
N PHE A 103 9.46 26.72 -0.71
CA PHE A 103 9.59 26.80 -2.17
C PHE A 103 10.61 27.87 -2.58
N LYS A 104 10.74 28.92 -1.77
CA LYS A 104 11.73 29.98 -1.92
C LYS A 104 12.59 30.05 -0.68
N ILE A 105 13.89 30.21 -0.87
CA ILE A 105 14.90 30.19 0.18
C ILE A 105 15.81 31.40 0.05
N ASP A 106 16.46 31.77 1.15
CA ASP A 106 17.45 32.85 1.13
C ASP A 106 18.81 32.36 0.59
N ASP A 107 19.72 33.31 0.35
CA ASP A 107 21.02 33.01 -0.26
C ASP A 107 21.88 32.08 0.61
N HIS A 108 21.78 32.18 1.95
CA HIS A 108 22.47 31.25 2.85
C HIS A 108 22.00 29.83 2.62
N THR A 109 20.69 29.60 2.71
CA THR A 109 20.08 28.28 2.54
C THR A 109 20.32 27.73 1.13
N ALA A 110 20.30 28.57 0.09
CA ALA A 110 20.62 28.18 -1.27
C ALA A 110 22.07 27.68 -1.39
N ASN A 111 23.04 28.37 -0.79
CA ASN A 111 24.43 27.93 -0.75
C ASN A 111 24.59 26.60 0.00
N VAL A 112 23.83 26.37 1.08
CA VAL A 112 23.82 25.09 1.81
C VAL A 112 23.31 23.95 0.93
N VAL A 113 22.19 24.16 0.22
CA VAL A 113 21.65 23.17 -0.75
C VAL A 113 22.70 22.81 -1.78
N GLU A 114 23.35 23.80 -2.39
CA GLU A 114 24.32 23.59 -3.46
C GLU A 114 25.57 22.88 -2.94
N ARG A 115 26.13 23.35 -1.82
CA ARG A 115 27.32 22.78 -1.18
C ARG A 115 27.09 21.31 -0.80
N GLN A 116 25.99 21.03 -0.12
CA GLN A 116 25.71 19.67 0.35
C GLN A 116 25.35 18.74 -0.80
N SER A 117 24.56 19.22 -1.77
CA SER A 117 24.25 18.42 -2.96
C SER A 117 25.51 18.15 -3.80
N ARG A 118 26.46 19.09 -3.86
CA ARG A 118 27.76 18.88 -4.52
C ARG A 118 28.57 17.78 -3.81
N LYS A 119 28.57 17.78 -2.47
CA LYS A 119 29.24 16.76 -1.65
C LYS A 119 28.64 15.37 -1.92
N LEU A 120 27.31 15.25 -1.86
CA LEU A 120 26.57 14.01 -2.16
C LEU A 120 26.79 13.56 -3.62
N PHE A 121 26.72 14.49 -4.57
CA PHE A 121 27.04 14.23 -5.96
C PHE A 121 28.46 13.68 -6.09
N ASN A 122 29.47 14.22 -5.42
CA ASN A 122 30.84 13.71 -5.55
C ASN A 122 30.99 12.30 -4.97
N PHE A 123 30.39 12.00 -3.82
CA PHE A 123 30.43 10.66 -3.21
C PHE A 123 29.66 9.61 -4.00
N ALA A 124 28.58 9.99 -4.68
CA ALA A 124 27.74 9.08 -5.45
C ALA A 124 28.32 8.72 -6.84
N LYS A 125 29.66 8.72 -7.02
CA LYS A 125 30.30 8.46 -8.33
C LYS A 125 30.01 7.06 -8.84
N ASP A 126 30.15 6.13 -7.92
CA ASP A 126 29.84 4.72 -8.06
C ASP A 126 29.52 4.21 -6.65
N ILE A 127 29.04 2.98 -6.60
CA ILE A 127 28.56 2.41 -5.35
C ILE A 127 29.68 2.17 -4.33
N GLN A 128 30.90 1.92 -4.80
CA GLN A 128 32.06 1.76 -3.94
C GLN A 128 32.42 3.07 -3.24
N SER A 129 32.47 4.17 -4.00
CA SER A 129 32.70 5.52 -3.48
C SER A 129 31.62 5.92 -2.47
N TRP A 130 30.35 5.58 -2.73
CA TRP A 130 29.26 5.84 -1.80
C TRP A 130 29.43 5.04 -0.51
N CYS A 131 29.66 3.74 -0.59
CA CYS A 131 29.83 2.86 0.57
C CYS A 131 31.03 3.23 1.46
N GLN A 132 32.08 3.83 0.87
CA GLN A 132 33.26 4.32 1.60
C GLN A 132 33.09 5.73 2.19
N SER A 133 32.05 6.46 1.78
CA SER A 133 31.74 7.78 2.34
C SER A 133 31.20 7.69 3.77
N GLU A 134 31.24 8.81 4.50
CA GLU A 134 30.66 8.94 5.83
C GLU A 134 29.15 8.62 5.85
N TYR A 135 28.43 8.98 4.79
CA TYR A 135 26.98 8.72 4.67
C TYR A 135 26.67 7.26 4.36
N GLY A 136 27.50 6.60 3.55
CA GLY A 136 27.33 5.19 3.16
C GLY A 136 27.38 4.19 4.31
N LEU A 137 27.81 4.63 5.50
CA LEU A 137 27.79 3.83 6.72
C LEU A 137 26.37 3.48 7.18
N PHE A 138 25.41 4.40 7.03
CA PHE A 138 24.04 4.21 7.50
C PHE A 138 22.96 4.53 6.45
N LEU A 139 23.27 5.33 5.42
CA LEU A 139 22.40 5.57 4.26
C LEU A 139 22.81 4.63 3.13
N LYS A 140 22.12 3.49 3.01
CA LYS A 140 22.47 2.38 2.12
C LYS A 140 21.61 2.41 0.86
N MET A 141 22.16 1.95 -0.26
CA MET A 141 21.39 1.76 -1.49
C MET A 141 20.94 0.30 -1.59
N VAL A 142 19.74 0.08 -2.10
CA VAL A 142 19.21 -1.27 -2.37
C VAL A 142 19.71 -1.79 -3.72
N ASP A 143 19.92 -0.90 -4.69
CA ASP A 143 20.49 -1.21 -5.99
C ASP A 143 21.37 -0.06 -6.53
N THR A 144 22.24 -0.39 -7.48
CA THR A 144 23.13 0.56 -8.15
C THR A 144 22.39 1.64 -8.95
N ARG A 145 21.23 1.29 -9.52
CA ARG A 145 20.36 2.21 -10.30
C ARG A 145 19.80 3.34 -9.44
N THR A 146 19.40 3.06 -8.20
CA THR A 146 18.91 4.06 -7.27
C THR A 146 19.98 5.12 -7.05
N LEU A 147 21.24 4.73 -6.77
CA LEU A 147 22.32 5.69 -6.60
C LEU A 147 22.50 6.59 -7.84
N ALA A 148 22.41 6.03 -9.05
CA ALA A 148 22.55 6.79 -10.29
C ALA A 148 21.45 7.86 -10.45
N GLU A 149 20.19 7.52 -10.14
CA GLU A 149 19.09 8.49 -10.16
C GLU A 149 19.26 9.57 -9.09
N LEU A 150 19.65 9.20 -7.87
CA LEU A 150 19.87 10.17 -6.78
C LEU A 150 21.02 11.12 -7.12
N ARG A 151 22.12 10.59 -7.66
CA ARG A 151 23.24 11.38 -8.17
C ARG A 151 22.76 12.42 -9.18
N ARG A 152 21.89 12.03 -10.12
CA ARG A 152 21.34 12.94 -11.14
C ARG A 152 20.60 14.11 -10.49
N HIS A 153 19.75 13.84 -9.49
CA HIS A 153 19.03 14.89 -8.76
C HIS A 153 19.97 15.81 -7.97
N TRP A 154 20.95 15.28 -7.22
CA TRP A 154 21.91 16.11 -6.51
C TRP A 154 22.78 16.95 -7.46
N GLY A 155 23.09 16.44 -8.66
CA GLY A 155 23.72 17.23 -9.72
C GLY A 155 22.90 18.46 -10.10
N TYR A 156 21.60 18.29 -10.35
CA TYR A 156 20.72 19.42 -10.65
C TYR A 156 20.62 20.44 -9.52
N TYR A 157 20.58 19.97 -8.27
CA TYR A 157 20.53 20.87 -7.11
C TYR A 157 21.83 21.65 -6.98
N ALA A 158 22.97 20.98 -7.13
CA ALA A 158 24.29 21.59 -7.01
C ALA A 158 24.58 22.62 -8.11
N ASP A 159 24.08 22.38 -9.33
CA ASP A 159 24.30 23.25 -10.49
C ASP A 159 23.25 24.36 -10.64
N TYR A 160 22.29 24.47 -9.71
CA TYR A 160 21.15 25.37 -9.86
C TYR A 160 21.55 26.85 -10.03
N SER A 161 22.50 27.37 -9.23
CA SER A 161 23.03 28.73 -9.36
C SER A 161 23.61 29.01 -10.75
N SER A 162 24.20 28.01 -11.40
CA SER A 162 24.81 28.13 -12.73
C SER A 162 23.81 28.12 -13.89
N LEU A 163 22.53 27.85 -13.64
CA LEU A 163 21.54 27.77 -14.71
C LEU A 163 21.37 29.12 -15.44
N PRO A 164 21.14 29.08 -16.77
CA PRO A 164 20.79 30.26 -17.55
C PRO A 164 19.60 31.02 -16.97
N ARG A 165 19.65 32.35 -17.07
CA ARG A 165 18.66 33.25 -16.48
C ARG A 165 17.24 33.00 -17.02
N ASP A 166 17.12 32.79 -18.33
CA ASP A 166 15.86 32.46 -19.01
C ASP A 166 15.22 31.17 -18.49
N ARG A 167 16.05 30.15 -18.19
CA ARG A 167 15.59 28.89 -17.58
C ARG A 167 15.06 29.11 -16.17
N LYS A 168 15.75 29.89 -15.34
CA LYS A 168 15.27 30.25 -13.98
C LYS A 168 13.99 31.08 -14.01
N GLU A 169 13.91 32.04 -14.92
CA GLU A 169 12.72 32.88 -15.12
C GLU A 169 11.50 32.05 -15.55
N ARG A 170 11.69 31.03 -16.41
CA ARG A 170 10.63 30.06 -16.75
C ARG A 170 10.11 29.32 -15.51
N LEU A 171 11.00 28.75 -14.71
CA LEU A 171 10.63 27.99 -13.51
C LEU A 171 9.91 28.87 -12.46
N LEU A 172 10.36 30.12 -12.31
CA LEU A 172 9.70 31.10 -11.45
C LEU A 172 8.30 31.46 -11.95
N LYS A 173 8.14 31.57 -13.27
CA LYS A 173 6.84 31.81 -13.89
C LYS A 173 5.89 30.63 -13.62
N GLU A 174 6.33 29.39 -13.84
CA GLU A 174 5.54 28.18 -13.53
C GLU A 174 5.12 28.14 -12.06
N GLN A 175 6.05 28.39 -11.13
CA GLN A 175 5.75 28.46 -9.70
C GLN A 175 4.70 29.53 -9.39
N THR A 176 4.87 30.73 -9.94
CA THR A 176 3.98 31.87 -9.70
C THR A 176 2.59 31.64 -10.32
N GLU A 177 2.51 30.98 -11.48
CA GLU A 177 1.24 30.59 -12.12
C GLU A 177 0.50 29.52 -11.31
N LEU A 178 1.19 28.47 -10.88
CA LEU A 178 0.59 27.43 -10.05
C LEU A 178 0.10 28.00 -8.71
N SER A 179 0.93 28.78 -8.03
CA SER A 179 0.56 29.46 -6.78
C SER A 179 -0.68 30.34 -6.95
N ARG A 180 -0.73 31.18 -7.99
CA ARG A 180 -1.92 32.01 -8.30
C ARG A 180 -3.16 31.17 -8.58
N SER A 181 -3.02 30.02 -9.25
CA SER A 181 -4.15 29.13 -9.52
C SER A 181 -4.73 28.48 -8.24
N ILE A 182 -3.90 28.32 -7.21
CA ILE A 182 -4.29 27.77 -5.92
C ILE A 182 -4.88 28.86 -5.01
N THR A 183 -4.25 30.03 -4.95
CA THR A 183 -4.65 31.13 -4.06
C THR A 183 -5.79 31.98 -4.63
N GLY A 184 -5.86 32.15 -5.95
CA GLY A 184 -6.85 32.98 -6.65
C GLY A 184 -8.27 32.45 -6.63
N LYS A 185 -8.52 31.26 -6.06
CA LYS A 185 -9.85 30.68 -5.95
C LYS A 185 -10.69 31.25 -4.80
N GLY A 186 -10.10 32.01 -3.87
CA GLY A 186 -10.83 32.59 -2.73
C GLY A 186 -11.41 31.55 -1.74
N ASN A 187 -11.06 30.27 -1.91
CA ASN A 187 -11.68 29.15 -1.20
C ASN A 187 -10.94 28.83 0.11
N LEU A 188 -11.71 28.47 1.14
CA LEU A 188 -11.20 27.96 2.40
C LEU A 188 -10.55 26.58 2.20
N VAL A 189 -9.29 26.41 2.62
CA VAL A 189 -8.56 25.14 2.53
C VAL A 189 -8.55 24.47 3.89
N ILE A 190 -9.32 23.38 4.01
CA ILE A 190 -9.71 22.79 5.28
C ILE A 190 -8.77 21.63 5.68
N THR A 191 -8.18 20.93 4.70
CA THR A 191 -7.43 19.68 4.94
C THR A 191 -6.24 19.78 5.90
N PRO A 192 -5.47 20.89 5.98
CA PRO A 192 -4.36 21.00 6.93
C PRO A 192 -4.79 21.10 8.40
N SER A 193 -6.00 21.57 8.69
CA SER A 193 -6.47 21.72 10.08
C SER A 193 -6.73 20.37 10.76
N ARG A 194 -6.83 19.27 10.00
CA ARG A 194 -7.00 17.91 10.51
C ARG A 194 -5.90 17.48 11.47
N SER A 195 -4.67 17.96 11.25
CA SER A 195 -3.53 17.66 12.13
C SER A 195 -3.67 18.24 13.54
N ALA A 196 -4.70 19.06 13.79
CA ALA A 196 -5.07 19.53 15.11
C ALA A 196 -6.07 18.61 15.86
N GLY A 197 -6.43 17.45 15.30
CA GLY A 197 -7.31 16.47 15.96
C GLY A 197 -8.67 17.07 16.32
N MET A 198 -9.16 16.83 17.54
CA MET A 198 -10.49 17.33 17.98
C MET A 198 -10.61 18.86 18.04
N VAL A 199 -9.49 19.59 18.06
CA VAL A 199 -9.50 21.07 18.02
C VAL A 199 -9.32 21.63 16.61
N TRP A 200 -9.50 20.80 15.58
CA TRP A 200 -9.52 21.25 14.18
C TRP A 200 -10.43 22.46 13.91
N PRO A 201 -11.59 22.67 14.58
CA PRO A 201 -12.42 23.86 14.31
C PRO A 201 -11.69 25.16 14.69
N LYS A 202 -10.86 25.15 15.74
CA LYS A 202 -10.03 26.29 16.14
C LYS A 202 -8.87 26.52 15.17
N ALA A 203 -8.34 25.44 14.61
CA ALA A 203 -7.25 25.48 13.65
C ALA A 203 -7.69 25.88 12.23
N LEU A 204 -8.98 25.74 11.90
CA LEU A 204 -9.51 25.88 10.54
C LEU A 204 -9.08 27.17 9.84
N PHE A 205 -9.50 28.33 10.36
CA PHE A 205 -9.20 29.62 9.75
C PHE A 205 -7.72 29.99 9.84
N PRO A 206 -7.05 29.91 11.01
CA PRO A 206 -5.63 30.26 11.12
C PRO A 206 -4.75 29.42 10.20
N VAL A 207 -4.96 28.10 10.13
CA VAL A 207 -4.14 27.22 9.28
C VAL A 207 -4.49 27.39 7.80
N SER A 208 -5.76 27.62 7.44
CA SER A 208 -6.11 27.95 6.05
C SER A 208 -5.46 29.25 5.58
N GLU A 209 -5.34 30.25 6.46
CA GLU A 209 -4.65 31.50 6.12
C GLU A 209 -3.14 31.27 5.94
N LEU A 210 -2.53 30.47 6.81
CA LEU A 210 -1.11 30.07 6.68
C LEU A 210 -0.87 29.30 5.39
N PHE A 211 -1.76 28.39 5.02
CA PHE A 211 -1.72 27.68 3.75
C PHE A 211 -1.73 28.65 2.57
N ARG A 212 -2.65 29.63 2.56
CA ARG A 212 -2.72 30.65 1.51
C ARG A 212 -1.42 31.46 1.44
N LYS A 213 -0.94 31.99 2.58
CA LYS A 213 0.31 32.77 2.66
C LYS A 213 1.53 31.95 2.21
N TYR A 214 1.55 30.67 2.53
CA TYR A 214 2.61 29.75 2.13
C TYR A 214 2.67 29.61 0.61
N TRP A 215 1.53 29.45 -0.08
CA TRP A 215 1.51 29.39 -1.55
C TRP A 215 1.78 30.76 -2.20
N GLU A 216 1.40 31.87 -1.57
CA GLU A 216 1.68 33.22 -2.08
C GLU A 216 3.17 33.59 -1.98
N THR A 217 3.78 33.33 -0.83
CA THR A 217 5.15 33.75 -0.54
C THR A 217 6.17 32.68 -0.90
N GLY A 218 5.79 31.40 -0.87
CA GLY A 218 6.68 30.25 -0.98
C GLY A 218 7.38 29.87 0.32
N THR A 219 7.01 30.46 1.46
CA THR A 219 7.71 30.27 2.75
C THR A 219 6.73 30.15 3.92
N THR A 220 7.22 29.69 5.07
CA THR A 220 6.46 29.72 6.34
C THR A 220 6.76 30.96 7.18
N PHE A 221 7.46 31.97 6.64
CA PHE A 221 7.80 33.20 7.35
C PHE A 221 6.57 34.09 7.56
N THR A 222 6.55 34.83 8.67
CA THR A 222 5.51 35.82 8.98
C THR A 222 5.99 37.25 8.80
N GLU A 223 7.30 37.51 8.96
CA GLU A 223 7.90 38.84 8.86
C GLU A 223 8.23 39.21 7.41
N ALA A 224 7.91 40.44 7.02
CA ALA A 224 8.14 40.93 5.66
C ALA A 224 9.65 40.94 5.30
N SER A 225 10.53 41.19 6.27
CA SER A 225 11.98 41.16 6.04
C SER A 225 12.48 39.78 5.62
N ASP A 226 12.00 38.71 6.26
CA ASP A 226 12.43 37.33 5.95
C ASP A 226 11.81 36.85 4.63
N ILE A 227 10.55 37.19 4.37
CA ILE A 227 9.89 36.93 3.08
C ILE A 227 10.66 37.60 1.94
N ASN A 228 11.08 38.86 2.11
CA ASN A 228 11.81 39.61 1.10
C ASN A 228 13.24 39.09 0.88
N ARG A 229 13.83 38.38 1.86
CA ARG A 229 15.14 37.71 1.70
C ARG A 229 15.03 36.40 0.93
N ALA A 230 13.92 35.68 1.05
CA ALA A 230 13.69 34.40 0.38
C ALA A 230 13.29 34.58 -1.10
N THR A 231 14.26 34.92 -1.94
CA THR A 231 14.03 35.23 -3.36
C THR A 231 14.38 34.09 -4.31
N SER A 232 15.30 33.22 -3.92
CA SER A 232 15.79 32.11 -4.75
C SER A 232 14.83 30.92 -4.69
N LEU A 233 14.40 30.39 -5.84
CA LEU A 233 13.65 29.13 -5.84
C LEU A 233 14.51 27.99 -5.31
N ASN A 234 13.90 27.14 -4.51
CA ASN A 234 14.53 25.96 -3.97
C ASN A 234 14.56 24.85 -5.03
N PRO A 235 15.75 24.40 -5.50
CA PRO A 235 15.84 23.42 -6.57
C PRO A 235 15.29 22.04 -6.17
N THR A 236 15.16 21.75 -4.87
CA THR A 236 14.59 20.48 -4.39
C THR A 236 13.09 20.33 -4.70
N PHE A 237 12.41 21.38 -5.18
CA PHE A 237 11.01 21.36 -5.61
C PHE A 237 10.84 21.36 -7.14
N LEU A 238 11.93 21.37 -7.92
CA LEU A 238 11.90 21.63 -9.37
C LEU A 238 12.21 20.41 -10.24
N TYR A 239 12.68 19.31 -9.64
CA TYR A 239 13.07 18.10 -10.37
C TYR A 239 12.41 16.90 -9.72
N TYR A 240 11.59 16.16 -10.47
CA TYR A 240 10.81 15.02 -10.01
C TYR A 240 10.75 13.95 -11.10
N LEU A 241 9.99 12.86 -10.90
CA LEU A 241 10.00 11.70 -11.83
C LEU A 241 9.73 12.10 -13.29
N SER A 242 8.85 13.07 -13.55
CA SER A 242 8.51 13.50 -14.92
C SER A 242 9.46 14.54 -15.52
N GLY A 243 10.52 14.93 -14.81
CA GLY A 243 11.55 15.86 -15.30
C GLY A 243 11.62 17.19 -14.53
N GLU A 244 12.02 18.24 -15.23
CA GLU A 244 12.11 19.60 -14.69
C GLU A 244 10.76 20.33 -14.78
N GLY A 245 10.35 20.98 -13.70
CA GLY A 245 9.20 21.89 -13.65
C GLY A 245 8.68 22.07 -12.22
N PHE A 246 7.80 23.05 -12.01
CA PHE A 246 7.14 23.25 -10.71
C PHE A 246 5.72 22.64 -10.71
N ASN A 247 5.60 21.36 -10.33
CA ASN A 247 4.32 20.62 -10.39
C ASN A 247 3.96 19.92 -9.08
N LEU A 248 3.92 20.68 -7.99
CA LEU A 248 3.53 20.18 -6.67
C LEU A 248 2.06 19.82 -6.59
N HIS A 249 1.76 18.85 -5.73
CA HIS A 249 0.40 18.58 -5.33
C HIS A 249 -0.23 19.84 -4.70
N TYR A 250 -1.45 20.17 -5.10
CA TYR A 250 -2.13 21.39 -4.67
C TYR A 250 -2.40 21.46 -3.16
N GLY A 251 -2.28 20.34 -2.44
CA GLY A 251 -2.38 20.26 -0.98
C GLY A 251 -1.06 20.37 -0.23
N SER A 252 0.07 20.64 -0.90
CA SER A 252 1.38 20.73 -0.25
C SER A 252 1.43 21.88 0.76
N PHE A 253 1.69 21.53 2.02
CA PHE A 253 1.87 22.42 3.16
C PHE A 253 2.52 21.62 4.31
N PRO A 254 3.32 22.22 5.22
CA PRO A 254 3.93 21.53 6.36
C PRO A 254 2.94 21.02 7.44
N GLN A 255 1.96 20.20 7.06
CA GLN A 255 0.93 19.63 7.93
C GLN A 255 1.33 18.29 8.57
N GLY A 256 2.56 17.83 8.35
CA GLY A 256 3.11 16.58 8.89
C GLY A 256 3.31 16.51 10.40
N PHE A 257 2.93 17.55 11.14
CA PHE A 257 3.19 17.72 12.57
C PHE A 257 1.90 17.71 13.38
N HIS A 258 1.98 17.40 14.67
CA HIS A 258 0.81 17.45 15.55
C HIS A 258 0.50 18.90 15.93
N LEU A 259 -0.59 19.46 15.39
CA LEU A 259 -0.94 20.87 15.58
C LEU A 259 -1.84 21.12 16.78
N MET A 260 -2.40 20.08 17.41
CA MET A 260 -3.29 20.22 18.57
C MET A 260 -2.70 21.14 19.66
N PRO A 261 -1.42 20.98 20.07
CA PRO A 261 -0.83 21.81 21.13
C PRO A 261 -0.73 23.31 20.78
N ALA A 262 -0.82 23.69 19.51
CA ALA A 262 -0.84 25.09 19.09
C ALA A 262 -2.20 25.78 19.39
N PHE A 263 -3.26 25.00 19.64
CA PHE A 263 -4.63 25.49 19.79
C PHE A 263 -5.30 25.03 21.09
N THR A 264 -4.54 24.42 22.00
CA THR A 264 -5.00 23.96 23.32
C THR A 264 -4.17 24.58 24.45
N PRO A 265 -4.74 24.74 25.66
CA PRO A 265 -3.96 25.18 26.81
C PRO A 265 -2.96 24.08 27.22
N ILE A 266 -1.66 24.42 27.23
CA ILE A 266 -0.57 23.49 27.56
C ILE A 266 0.12 23.96 28.84
N ALA A 267 0.17 23.08 29.86
CA ALA A 267 0.86 23.34 31.12
C ALA A 267 2.37 23.09 31.00
N ASN A 268 2.73 21.99 30.35
CA ASN A 268 4.12 21.60 30.09
C ASN A 268 4.22 20.92 28.73
N ASP A 269 5.28 21.22 27.99
CA ASP A 269 5.50 20.65 26.66
C ASP A 269 6.95 20.16 26.53
N PRO A 270 7.17 18.87 26.21
CA PRO A 270 8.52 18.33 26.08
C PRO A 270 9.37 18.98 24.99
N VAL A 271 8.74 19.65 24.00
CA VAL A 271 9.46 20.40 22.96
C VAL A 271 9.56 21.91 23.25
N GLY A 272 9.18 22.32 24.47
CA GLY A 272 9.27 23.70 24.96
C GLY A 272 7.99 24.52 24.78
N SER A 273 7.92 25.63 25.52
CA SER A 273 6.81 26.59 25.47
C SER A 273 6.72 27.29 24.11
N LEU A 274 5.51 27.59 23.65
CA LEU A 274 5.29 28.31 22.40
C LEU A 274 5.90 29.73 22.49
N PRO A 275 6.57 30.21 21.41
CA PRO A 275 7.00 31.60 21.34
C PRO A 275 5.81 32.57 21.32
N ASP A 276 5.98 33.75 21.92
CA ASP A 276 4.96 34.81 21.99
C ASP A 276 4.69 35.49 20.63
N THR A 277 5.59 35.31 19.66
CA THR A 277 5.54 35.95 18.33
C THR A 277 5.49 34.91 17.21
N GLY A 278 4.98 35.32 16.05
CA GLY A 278 4.82 34.46 14.88
C GLY A 278 3.55 33.60 14.92
N SER A 279 3.54 32.52 14.14
CA SER A 279 2.40 31.62 14.02
C SER A 279 2.50 30.44 14.98
N ALA A 280 1.52 30.27 15.86
CA ALA A 280 1.49 29.15 16.82
C ALA A 280 1.64 27.78 16.14
N ALA A 281 0.95 27.55 15.02
CA ALA A 281 1.01 26.28 14.30
C ALA A 281 2.39 26.01 13.67
N ILE A 282 3.01 27.02 13.05
CA ILE A 282 4.34 26.89 12.44
C ILE A 282 5.42 26.78 13.52
N ASN A 283 5.34 27.60 14.58
CA ASN A 283 6.24 27.51 15.73
C ASN A 283 6.19 26.12 16.35
N LYS A 284 4.99 25.57 16.53
CA LYS A 284 4.82 24.22 17.08
C LYS A 284 5.40 23.14 16.19
N SER A 285 5.28 23.30 14.87
CA SER A 285 5.86 22.39 13.88
C SER A 285 7.39 22.45 13.90
N ARG A 286 7.97 23.65 13.95
CA ARG A 286 9.43 23.87 14.07
C ARG A 286 10.01 23.30 15.37
N GLN A 287 9.31 23.47 16.50
CA GLN A 287 9.72 22.88 17.79
C GLN A 287 9.75 21.35 17.75
N GLN A 288 8.69 20.74 17.20
CA GLN A 288 8.65 19.28 16.99
C GLN A 288 9.77 18.82 16.07
N PHE A 289 9.92 19.47 14.90
CA PHE A 289 11.00 19.15 13.95
C PHE A 289 12.38 19.20 14.61
N LYS A 290 12.64 20.25 15.41
CA LYS A 290 13.90 20.41 16.16
C LYS A 290 14.13 19.26 17.14
N ALA A 291 13.12 18.90 17.92
CA ALA A 291 13.22 17.78 18.85
C ALA A 291 13.43 16.44 18.13
N TRP A 292 12.76 16.22 17.00
CA TRP A 292 12.89 14.98 16.23
C TRP A 292 14.26 14.86 15.56
N CYS A 293 14.80 15.97 15.04
CA CYS A 293 16.16 16.03 14.51
C CYS A 293 17.20 15.73 15.60
N ALA A 294 16.99 16.20 16.83
CA ALA A 294 17.87 15.88 17.95
C ALA A 294 17.84 14.37 18.28
N SER A 295 16.65 13.75 18.30
CA SER A 295 16.53 12.30 18.48
C SER A 295 17.22 11.50 17.38
N PHE A 296 17.14 11.95 16.12
CA PHE A 296 17.89 11.33 15.03
C PHE A 296 19.40 11.36 15.28
N ARG A 297 19.95 12.51 15.69
CA ARG A 297 21.38 12.64 16.02
C ARG A 297 21.79 11.71 17.15
N SER A 298 20.99 11.60 18.22
CA SER A 298 21.25 10.65 19.31
C SER A 298 21.23 9.19 18.85
N SER A 299 20.32 8.80 17.95
CA SER A 299 20.31 7.45 17.36
C SER A 299 21.51 7.19 16.44
N ARG A 300 22.02 8.24 15.76
CA ARG A 300 23.24 8.16 14.96
C ARG A 300 24.48 8.01 15.82
N GLU A 301 24.63 8.81 16.87
CA GLU A 301 25.72 8.70 17.86
C GLU A 301 25.77 7.30 18.50
N ALA A 302 24.60 6.69 18.75
CA ALA A 302 24.49 5.33 19.28
C ALA A 302 24.73 4.22 18.22
N ASN A 303 24.88 4.56 16.93
CA ASN A 303 25.00 3.62 15.80
C ASN A 303 23.86 2.58 15.72
N VAL A 304 22.63 3.00 16.04
CA VAL A 304 21.47 2.10 16.10
C VAL A 304 20.51 2.23 14.92
N ILE A 305 20.77 3.12 13.96
CA ILE A 305 19.90 3.33 12.80
C ILE A 305 20.63 3.04 11.48
N THR A 306 19.96 2.29 10.59
CA THR A 306 20.32 2.11 9.17
C THR A 306 19.10 2.43 8.32
N ILE A 307 19.26 3.19 7.24
CA ILE A 307 18.20 3.56 6.31
C ILE A 307 18.62 3.17 4.90
N ARG A 308 17.78 2.41 4.20
CA ARG A 308 18.04 1.86 2.87
C ARG A 308 17.10 2.48 1.87
N PHE A 309 17.59 2.79 0.66
CA PHE A 309 16.80 3.49 -0.35
C PHE A 309 16.68 2.66 -1.62
N TYR A 310 15.46 2.52 -2.11
CA TYR A 310 15.12 1.92 -3.40
C TYR A 310 14.18 2.85 -4.17
N CYS A 311 14.55 3.20 -5.39
CA CYS A 311 13.72 3.96 -6.31
C CYS A 311 12.96 3.01 -7.25
N GLY A 312 11.63 2.94 -7.16
CA GLY A 312 10.81 2.15 -8.08
C GLY A 312 9.39 1.87 -7.58
N ASP A 313 8.66 1.08 -8.34
CA ASP A 313 7.29 0.67 -8.01
C ASP A 313 7.26 -0.24 -6.78
N ALA A 314 6.37 0.08 -5.83
CA ALA A 314 6.26 -0.62 -4.56
C ALA A 314 5.81 -2.08 -4.70
N LEU A 315 4.88 -2.38 -5.62
CA LEU A 315 4.38 -3.74 -5.81
C LEU A 315 5.43 -4.61 -6.50
N ALA A 316 6.13 -4.07 -7.51
CA ALA A 316 7.24 -4.73 -8.16
C ALA A 316 8.40 -4.98 -7.18
N PHE A 317 8.69 -4.03 -6.29
CA PHE A 317 9.71 -4.19 -5.26
C PHE A 317 9.37 -5.30 -4.25
N CYS A 318 8.13 -5.36 -3.76
CA CYS A 318 7.71 -6.47 -2.89
C CYS A 318 7.87 -7.83 -3.57
N HIS A 319 7.54 -7.94 -4.85
CA HIS A 319 7.74 -9.15 -5.65
C HIS A 319 9.22 -9.48 -5.86
N ALA A 320 10.05 -8.48 -6.08
CA ALA A 320 11.50 -8.63 -6.19
C ALA A 320 12.10 -9.16 -4.88
N LEU A 321 11.73 -8.60 -3.73
CA LEU A 321 12.14 -9.08 -2.40
C LEU A 321 11.71 -10.53 -2.15
N ASN A 322 10.47 -10.89 -2.50
CA ASN A 322 9.98 -12.27 -2.37
C ASN A 322 10.74 -13.25 -3.30
N THR A 323 11.05 -12.80 -4.52
CA THR A 323 11.82 -13.60 -5.49
C THR A 323 13.25 -13.81 -4.99
N PHE A 324 13.90 -12.76 -4.49
CA PHE A 324 15.25 -12.86 -3.93
C PHE A 324 15.28 -13.73 -2.67
N LYS A 325 14.30 -13.56 -1.76
CA LYS A 325 14.14 -14.40 -0.57
C LYS A 325 14.01 -15.89 -0.91
N SER A 326 13.30 -16.24 -1.99
CA SER A 326 13.06 -17.64 -2.36
C SER A 326 14.17 -18.25 -3.22
N THR A 327 14.85 -17.45 -4.05
CA THR A 327 15.83 -17.95 -5.02
C THR A 327 17.28 -17.66 -4.66
N GLY A 328 17.54 -16.69 -3.77
CA GLY A 328 18.87 -16.14 -3.51
C GLY A 328 19.47 -15.37 -4.68
N ASN A 329 18.74 -15.19 -5.80
CA ASN A 329 19.24 -14.49 -6.98
C ASN A 329 18.81 -13.01 -6.97
N PRO A 330 19.76 -12.06 -6.94
CA PRO A 330 19.42 -10.64 -6.92
C PRO A 330 18.81 -10.15 -8.24
N SER A 331 19.05 -10.83 -9.37
CA SER A 331 18.44 -10.52 -10.66
C SER A 331 17.03 -11.09 -10.76
N THR A 332 16.02 -10.23 -10.60
CA THR A 332 14.63 -10.67 -10.42
C THR A 332 13.81 -10.78 -11.71
N ASN A 333 14.33 -10.28 -12.84
CA ASN A 333 13.63 -10.17 -14.13
C ASN A 333 12.32 -9.36 -14.07
N LEU A 334 12.14 -8.49 -13.08
CA LEU A 334 11.02 -7.55 -12.96
C LEU A 334 11.47 -6.16 -13.40
N PHE A 335 10.59 -5.36 -14.01
CA PHE A 335 10.89 -3.97 -14.34
C PHE A 335 10.74 -3.07 -13.11
N ALA A 336 11.60 -2.05 -13.02
CA ALA A 336 11.64 -1.18 -11.85
C ALA A 336 10.40 -0.29 -11.69
N ALA A 337 9.81 0.18 -12.79
CA ALA A 337 8.63 1.02 -12.80
C ALA A 337 7.94 1.01 -14.19
N PRO A 338 6.68 1.45 -14.29
CA PRO A 338 6.08 1.80 -15.58
C PRO A 338 6.94 2.84 -16.33
N TYR A 339 6.97 2.77 -17.66
CA TYR A 339 7.73 3.70 -18.52
C TYR A 339 9.26 3.61 -18.40
N LYS A 340 9.80 2.58 -17.76
CA LYS A 340 11.24 2.36 -17.55
C LYS A 340 11.69 1.00 -18.06
N ALA A 341 12.75 0.97 -18.87
CA ALA A 341 13.30 -0.27 -19.41
C ALA A 341 14.15 -1.06 -18.40
N ALA A 342 14.65 -0.39 -17.36
CA ALA A 342 15.56 -1.00 -16.39
C ALA A 342 14.87 -2.05 -15.52
N GLN A 343 15.60 -3.14 -15.24
CA GLN A 343 15.16 -4.22 -14.37
C GLN A 343 15.60 -4.01 -12.91
N ILE A 344 14.90 -4.69 -11.99
CA ILE A 344 15.22 -4.72 -10.57
C ILE A 344 16.32 -5.75 -10.33
N ASN A 345 17.49 -5.26 -9.92
CA ASN A 345 18.61 -6.06 -9.46
C ASN A 345 18.93 -5.69 -8.01
N LEU A 346 18.81 -6.62 -7.08
CA LEU A 346 19.02 -6.41 -5.65
C LEU A 346 20.48 -6.67 -5.25
N ASP A 347 21.42 -6.26 -6.09
CA ASP A 347 22.86 -6.49 -5.95
C ASP A 347 23.42 -5.89 -4.65
N GLU A 348 23.11 -4.62 -4.39
CA GLU A 348 23.59 -3.90 -3.20
C GLU A 348 22.88 -4.36 -1.94
N LEU A 349 21.59 -4.71 -2.03
CA LEU A 349 20.86 -5.36 -0.94
C LEU A 349 21.53 -6.69 -0.54
N ALA A 350 21.90 -7.51 -1.53
CA ALA A 350 22.54 -8.80 -1.33
C ALA A 350 23.95 -8.69 -0.74
N ALA A 351 24.71 -7.65 -1.14
CA ALA A 351 26.07 -7.39 -0.67
C ALA A 351 26.12 -6.54 0.62
N SER A 352 24.99 -6.05 1.10
CA SER A 352 24.94 -5.07 2.20
C SER A 352 25.53 -5.59 3.51
N THR A 353 26.30 -4.74 4.19
CA THR A 353 26.73 -4.90 5.58
C THR A 353 26.23 -3.72 6.44
N PRO A 354 25.45 -3.97 7.53
CA PRO A 354 24.91 -5.27 7.95
C PRO A 354 23.94 -5.84 6.91
N SER A 355 23.73 -7.17 6.98
CA SER A 355 22.81 -7.89 6.08
C SER A 355 21.45 -7.21 6.08
N ALA A 356 20.93 -6.91 4.89
CA ALA A 356 19.63 -6.28 4.75
C ALA A 356 18.50 -7.26 5.13
N PRO A 357 17.42 -6.80 5.78
CA PRO A 357 16.28 -7.64 6.08
C PRO A 357 15.49 -7.99 4.80
N LEU A 358 15.06 -9.25 4.69
CA LEU A 358 14.11 -9.73 3.66
C LEU A 358 12.72 -10.01 4.23
N THR A 359 12.58 -9.88 5.54
CA THR A 359 11.31 -9.93 6.28
C THR A 359 11.31 -8.88 7.37
N PHE A 360 10.16 -8.28 7.62
CA PHE A 360 10.03 -7.06 8.41
C PHE A 360 9.11 -7.27 9.61
N ASP A 361 9.39 -6.56 10.70
CA ASP A 361 8.49 -6.42 11.85
C ASP A 361 7.38 -5.43 11.52
N VAL A 362 7.67 -4.42 10.69
CA VAL A 362 6.70 -3.39 10.31
C VAL A 362 6.73 -3.21 8.80
N ILE A 363 5.57 -3.26 8.17
CA ILE A 363 5.38 -2.79 6.80
C ILE A 363 4.38 -1.64 6.85
N ASP A 364 4.80 -0.45 6.46
CA ASP A 364 3.92 0.71 6.29
C ASP A 364 3.71 0.96 4.80
N THR A 365 2.46 1.11 4.38
CA THR A 365 2.11 1.30 2.97
C THR A 365 1.70 2.72 2.64
N SER A 366 1.85 3.67 3.57
CA SER A 366 1.38 5.05 3.41
C SER A 366 -0.06 5.07 2.89
N ASN A 367 -0.44 6.10 2.15
CA ASN A 367 -1.73 6.20 1.47
C ASN A 367 -1.78 5.45 0.12
N LEU A 368 -0.91 4.45 -0.12
CA LEU A 368 -0.88 3.72 -1.40
C LEU A 368 -2.18 2.99 -1.71
N ILE A 369 -3.06 2.73 -0.73
CA ILE A 369 -4.39 2.15 -1.00
C ILE A 369 -5.14 2.99 -2.05
N ASP A 370 -5.01 4.31 -2.00
CA ASP A 370 -5.70 5.23 -2.91
C ASP A 370 -5.12 5.22 -4.34
N HIS A 371 -3.94 4.63 -4.53
CA HIS A 371 -3.22 4.60 -5.79
C HIS A 371 -3.11 3.22 -6.41
N VAL A 372 -3.05 2.17 -5.59
CA VAL A 372 -2.85 0.79 -6.06
C VAL A 372 -3.86 -0.20 -5.49
N SER A 373 -4.84 0.21 -4.68
CA SER A 373 -5.84 -0.65 -4.02
C SER A 373 -5.33 -1.52 -2.86
N LEU A 374 -6.21 -1.73 -1.87
CA LEU A 374 -5.96 -2.51 -0.66
C LEU A 374 -5.62 -3.97 -0.98
N LEU A 375 -6.42 -4.61 -1.84
CA LEU A 375 -6.23 -6.02 -2.17
C LEU A 375 -4.88 -6.27 -2.85
N ASN A 376 -4.39 -5.33 -3.67
CA ASN A 376 -3.08 -5.46 -4.30
C ASN A 376 -1.94 -5.48 -3.27
N LEU A 377 -2.05 -4.64 -2.22
CA LEU A 377 -1.12 -4.60 -1.10
C LEU A 377 -1.21 -5.89 -0.27
N LEU A 378 -2.42 -6.35 0.08
CA LEU A 378 -2.64 -7.57 0.86
C LEU A 378 -2.14 -8.84 0.17
N ILE A 379 -2.00 -8.84 -1.16
CA ILE A 379 -1.39 -9.98 -1.87
C ILE A 379 0.15 -9.87 -1.88
N ALA A 380 0.70 -8.67 -1.98
CA ALA A 380 2.15 -8.46 -2.17
C ALA A 380 2.97 -8.48 -0.88
N THR A 381 2.40 -8.03 0.25
CA THR A 381 3.15 -7.76 1.49
C THR A 381 3.18 -8.88 2.53
N PRO A 382 2.18 -9.78 2.71
CA PRO A 382 2.17 -10.61 3.92
C PRO A 382 3.30 -11.65 3.98
N SER A 383 3.89 -12.04 2.86
CA SER A 383 5.04 -12.97 2.83
C SER A 383 6.35 -12.32 3.25
N LEU A 384 6.37 -10.98 3.31
CA LEU A 384 7.47 -10.16 3.80
C LEU A 384 7.34 -9.87 5.29
N LEU A 385 6.22 -10.20 5.96
CA LEU A 385 6.12 -10.10 7.42
C LEU A 385 6.88 -11.25 8.09
N LYS A 386 7.59 -10.93 9.18
CA LYS A 386 8.24 -11.95 10.02
C LYS A 386 7.20 -12.91 10.60
N GLN A 387 7.46 -14.21 10.48
CA GLN A 387 6.56 -15.27 10.94
C GLN A 387 6.91 -15.81 12.32
N THR A 388 8.00 -15.35 12.93
CA THR A 388 8.47 -15.86 14.22
C THR A 388 7.41 -15.58 15.30
N PRO A 389 7.07 -16.56 16.17
CA PRO A 389 6.09 -16.36 17.25
C PRO A 389 6.45 -15.21 18.21
N SER A 390 7.75 -14.92 18.35
CA SER A 390 8.26 -13.81 19.17
C SER A 390 8.18 -12.44 18.50
N SER A 391 7.96 -12.33 17.19
CA SER A 391 7.80 -11.05 16.48
C SER A 391 6.33 -10.60 16.49
N GLN A 392 6.10 -9.33 16.84
CA GLN A 392 4.81 -8.67 16.74
C GLN A 392 4.66 -8.02 15.36
N SER A 393 4.87 -8.79 14.30
CA SER A 393 4.88 -8.26 12.95
C SER A 393 3.53 -7.61 12.59
N VAL A 394 3.56 -6.38 12.08
CA VAL A 394 2.36 -5.62 11.72
C VAL A 394 2.47 -5.03 10.33
N LEU A 395 1.34 -4.97 9.64
CA LEU A 395 1.17 -4.23 8.39
C LEU A 395 0.22 -3.06 8.64
N TYR A 396 0.62 -1.87 8.24
CA TYR A 396 -0.21 -0.67 8.24
C TYR A 396 -0.67 -0.35 6.83
N THR A 397 -1.98 -0.16 6.68
CA THR A 397 -2.61 0.32 5.45
C THR A 397 -3.34 1.61 5.75
N GLU A 398 -3.11 2.66 4.95
CA GLU A 398 -3.73 3.97 5.13
C GLU A 398 -4.44 4.42 3.85
N ALA A 399 -5.57 5.09 4.01
CA ALA A 399 -6.35 5.72 2.96
C ALA A 399 -6.65 7.17 3.35
N LEU A 400 -6.66 8.06 2.37
CA LEU A 400 -7.07 9.46 2.52
C LEU A 400 -8.34 9.77 1.70
N LEU A 401 -8.58 8.99 0.66
CA LEU A 401 -9.78 9.07 -0.17
C LEU A 401 -10.77 7.99 0.28
N PRO A 402 -12.05 8.31 0.48
CA PRO A 402 -13.08 7.33 0.76
C PRO A 402 -13.43 6.52 -0.50
N SER A 403 -13.98 5.34 -0.30
CA SER A 403 -14.61 4.51 -1.33
C SER A 403 -16.13 4.47 -1.12
N GLY A 404 -16.90 4.59 -2.20
CA GLY A 404 -18.36 4.57 -2.14
C GLY A 404 -18.99 5.84 -1.57
N GLU A 405 -20.29 5.78 -1.28
CA GLU A 405 -21.07 6.94 -0.80
C GLU A 405 -20.87 7.21 0.70
N ASP A 406 -20.63 6.16 1.47
CA ASP A 406 -20.44 6.17 2.91
C ASP A 406 -18.97 5.87 3.25
N ALA A 407 -18.24 6.92 3.67
CA ALA A 407 -16.84 6.82 4.04
C ALA A 407 -16.59 5.83 5.19
N THR A 408 -17.58 5.58 6.04
CA THR A 408 -17.46 4.65 7.17
C THR A 408 -17.55 3.17 6.76
N LYS A 409 -17.94 2.89 5.51
CA LYS A 409 -18.01 1.54 4.93
C LYS A 409 -16.92 1.26 3.91
N SER A 410 -16.12 2.28 3.56
CA SER A 410 -15.09 2.22 2.53
C SER A 410 -14.11 1.06 2.70
N PHE A 411 -13.73 0.75 3.94
CA PHE A 411 -12.82 -0.34 4.23
C PHE A 411 -13.31 -1.71 3.73
N LEU A 412 -14.55 -2.08 4.08
CA LEU A 412 -15.12 -3.37 3.71
C LEU A 412 -15.34 -3.48 2.19
N ASP A 413 -15.72 -2.37 1.56
CA ASP A 413 -15.87 -2.32 0.10
C ASP A 413 -14.54 -2.58 -0.63
N ARG A 414 -13.40 -2.17 -0.04
CA ARG A 414 -12.05 -2.36 -0.61
C ARG A 414 -11.52 -3.79 -0.49
N LEU A 415 -12.07 -4.63 0.39
CA LEU A 415 -11.57 -6.00 0.63
C LEU A 415 -11.92 -7.01 -0.47
N CYS A 416 -12.96 -6.74 -1.26
CA CYS A 416 -13.55 -7.67 -2.23
C CYS A 416 -14.15 -8.97 -1.63
N THR A 417 -14.05 -9.21 -0.32
CA THR A 417 -14.72 -10.30 0.42
C THR A 417 -14.83 -9.95 1.91
N ASP A 418 -15.14 -10.90 2.76
CA ASP A 418 -15.21 -10.75 4.23
C ASP A 418 -13.84 -10.95 4.92
N VAL A 419 -13.74 -10.47 6.16
CA VAL A 419 -12.51 -10.51 6.95
C VAL A 419 -12.02 -11.94 7.24
N PRO A 420 -12.86 -12.89 7.71
CA PRO A 420 -12.45 -14.29 7.90
C PRO A 420 -11.86 -14.94 6.64
N THR A 421 -12.46 -14.71 5.46
CA THR A 421 -11.92 -15.23 4.20
C THR A 421 -10.57 -14.60 3.85
N ILE A 422 -10.42 -13.27 3.96
CA ILE A 422 -9.12 -12.59 3.76
C ILE A 422 -8.05 -13.16 4.71
N ALA A 423 -8.41 -13.34 5.97
CA ALA A 423 -7.53 -13.90 6.99
C ALA A 423 -7.11 -15.33 6.64
N GLY A 424 -8.03 -16.14 6.15
CA GLY A 424 -7.73 -17.50 5.71
C GLY A 424 -6.83 -17.58 4.47
N LEU A 425 -7.01 -16.66 3.51
CA LEU A 425 -6.23 -16.65 2.27
C LEU A 425 -4.82 -16.05 2.43
N PHE A 426 -4.66 -15.03 3.28
CA PHE A 426 -3.41 -14.26 3.39
C PHE A 426 -2.72 -14.36 4.75
N GLY A 427 -3.36 -14.95 5.76
CA GLY A 427 -2.80 -15.15 7.10
C GLY A 427 -2.77 -13.89 7.97
N ILE A 428 -3.44 -12.81 7.56
CA ILE A 428 -3.51 -11.53 8.28
C ILE A 428 -4.94 -11.01 8.35
N ALA A 429 -5.28 -10.36 9.45
CA ALA A 429 -6.59 -9.75 9.67
C ALA A 429 -6.46 -8.37 10.31
N PRO A 430 -7.44 -7.47 10.09
CA PRO A 430 -7.43 -6.14 10.68
C PRO A 430 -7.71 -6.26 12.18
N ARG A 431 -6.75 -5.82 13.00
CA ARG A 431 -6.84 -5.96 14.47
C ARG A 431 -8.09 -5.31 15.07
N PRO A 432 -8.55 -4.12 14.61
CA PRO A 432 -9.78 -3.53 15.13
C PRO A 432 -11.02 -4.40 14.93
N TYR A 433 -11.10 -5.19 13.85
CA TYR A 433 -12.20 -6.13 13.61
C TYR A 433 -12.13 -7.36 14.53
N LEU A 434 -10.92 -7.85 14.81
CA LEU A 434 -10.70 -8.97 15.72
C LEU A 434 -11.04 -8.61 17.17
N CYS A 435 -10.77 -7.37 17.57
CA CYS A 435 -10.97 -6.92 18.95
C CYS A 435 -12.30 -6.21 19.19
N GLY A 436 -12.96 -5.69 18.14
CA GLY A 436 -14.17 -4.88 18.26
C GLY A 436 -13.93 -3.44 18.74
N PHE A 437 -12.68 -2.99 18.79
CA PHE A 437 -12.30 -1.62 19.12
C PHE A 437 -10.95 -1.25 18.50
N THR A 438 -10.65 0.04 18.45
CA THR A 438 -9.31 0.57 18.14
C THR A 438 -8.83 1.45 19.30
N PRO A 439 -7.55 1.37 19.71
CA PRO A 439 -7.00 2.25 20.74
C PRO A 439 -6.70 3.67 20.20
N GLN A 440 -6.81 3.90 18.89
CA GLN A 440 -6.58 5.21 18.26
C GLN A 440 -7.91 5.87 17.91
N SER A 441 -8.09 7.12 18.31
CA SER A 441 -9.32 7.87 18.03
C SER A 441 -9.37 8.34 16.57
N ASN A 442 -10.41 7.93 15.85
CA ASN A 442 -10.79 8.44 14.53
C ASN A 442 -12.02 9.37 14.58
N VAL A 443 -12.45 9.78 15.78
CA VAL A 443 -13.67 10.60 15.98
C VAL A 443 -13.58 11.91 15.21
N HIS A 444 -12.41 12.57 15.26
CA HIS A 444 -12.20 13.83 14.56
C HIS A 444 -12.40 13.68 13.03
N GLU A 445 -11.95 12.58 12.42
CA GLU A 445 -12.17 12.30 10.98
C GLU A 445 -13.65 12.04 10.65
N ILE A 446 -14.38 11.35 11.53
CA ILE A 446 -15.82 11.12 11.36
C ILE A 446 -16.59 12.45 11.43
N VAL A 447 -16.28 13.31 12.42
CA VAL A 447 -16.91 14.62 12.55
C VAL A 447 -16.53 15.52 11.37
N PHE A 448 -15.24 15.58 11.03
CA PHE A 448 -14.70 16.37 9.93
C PHE A 448 -15.37 16.00 8.59
N SER A 449 -15.43 14.71 8.25
CA SER A 449 -16.05 14.25 7.00
C SER A 449 -17.55 14.53 6.92
N LYS A 450 -18.29 14.42 8.04
CA LYS A 450 -19.72 14.77 8.09
C LYS A 450 -19.95 16.27 7.93
N SER A 451 -19.20 17.11 8.65
CA SER A 451 -19.29 18.57 8.54
C SER A 451 -18.93 19.07 7.14
N MET A 452 -17.96 18.42 6.46
CA MET A 452 -17.62 18.68 5.06
C MET A 452 -18.80 18.47 4.11
N LYS A 453 -19.57 17.39 4.30
CA LYS A 453 -20.73 17.08 3.44
C LYS A 453 -21.90 18.07 3.62
N THR A 454 -22.12 18.59 4.83
CA THR A 454 -23.35 19.32 5.17
C THR A 454 -23.21 20.85 5.24
N GLU A 455 -22.17 21.36 5.89
CA GLU A 455 -22.05 22.79 6.21
C GLU A 455 -21.04 23.52 5.31
N PHE A 456 -19.86 22.93 5.10
CA PHE A 456 -18.81 23.60 4.32
C PHE A 456 -19.07 23.61 2.81
N SER A 457 -19.85 22.65 2.30
CA SER A 457 -20.34 22.66 0.92
C SER A 457 -21.18 23.91 0.58
N LYS A 458 -21.81 24.54 1.59
CA LYS A 458 -22.58 25.79 1.44
C LYS A 458 -21.71 27.05 1.45
N LEU A 459 -20.47 26.96 1.95
CA LEU A 459 -19.53 28.08 2.10
C LEU A 459 -18.59 28.25 0.88
N GLY A 460 -18.90 27.62 -0.25
CA GLY A 460 -18.09 27.71 -1.46
C GLY A 460 -16.74 26.98 -1.38
N ALA A 461 -16.51 26.18 -0.33
CA ALA A 461 -15.34 25.30 -0.29
C ALA A 461 -15.40 24.34 -1.50
N GLU A 462 -14.39 24.40 -2.37
CA GLU A 462 -14.27 23.46 -3.49
C GLU A 462 -14.39 22.03 -2.95
N MET A 463 -15.15 21.18 -3.65
CA MET A 463 -15.14 19.73 -3.46
C MET A 463 -13.78 19.13 -3.90
N GLN A 464 -12.67 19.59 -3.31
CA GLN A 464 -11.45 18.79 -3.27
C GLN A 464 -11.87 17.55 -2.50
N GLY A 465 -12.01 16.43 -3.23
CA GLY A 465 -12.89 15.30 -2.90
C GLY A 465 -12.91 14.94 -1.41
N ASN A 466 -14.11 14.67 -0.87
CA ASN A 466 -14.35 14.29 0.53
C ASN A 466 -13.18 13.46 1.07
N GLN A 467 -12.22 14.04 1.79
CA GLN A 467 -11.13 13.26 2.37
C GLN A 467 -11.64 12.59 3.64
N TYR A 468 -11.20 11.36 3.87
CA TYR A 468 -11.45 10.61 5.09
C TYR A 468 -10.20 9.80 5.37
N HIS A 469 -9.45 10.20 6.41
CA HIS A 469 -8.24 9.50 6.77
C HIS A 469 -8.59 8.22 7.57
N GLU A 470 -8.26 7.07 7.01
CA GLU A 470 -8.47 5.76 7.63
C GLU A 470 -7.15 4.98 7.64
N ARG A 471 -6.64 4.68 8.83
CA ARG A 471 -5.43 3.86 9.02
C ARG A 471 -5.80 2.57 9.75
N VAL A 472 -5.44 1.43 9.17
CA VAL A 472 -5.78 0.10 9.68
C VAL A 472 -4.52 -0.72 9.90
N ILE A 473 -4.43 -1.32 11.09
CA ILE A 473 -3.39 -2.27 11.45
C ILE A 473 -3.83 -3.71 11.19
N TRP A 474 -2.94 -4.48 10.60
CA TRP A 474 -3.12 -5.89 10.27
C TRP A 474 -2.08 -6.73 11.00
N ALA A 475 -2.53 -7.87 11.54
CA ALA A 475 -1.67 -8.81 12.25
C ALA A 475 -2.14 -10.26 12.01
N ARG A 476 -1.32 -11.24 12.40
CA ARG A 476 -1.72 -12.65 12.40
C ARG A 476 -2.91 -12.86 13.34
N PRO A 477 -4.04 -13.45 12.89
CA PRO A 477 -5.27 -13.45 13.69
C PRO A 477 -5.18 -14.17 15.03
N ASN A 478 -4.33 -15.18 15.13
CA ASN A 478 -4.12 -15.97 16.34
C ASN A 478 -2.97 -15.47 17.24
N SER A 479 -2.23 -14.45 16.80
CA SER A 479 -1.02 -13.99 17.51
C SER A 479 -1.28 -13.32 18.86
N GLY A 480 -2.52 -12.93 19.13
CA GLY A 480 -2.95 -12.44 20.45
C GLY A 480 -3.39 -13.55 21.40
N ASP A 481 -3.53 -14.80 20.93
CA ASP A 481 -4.04 -15.89 21.76
C ASP A 481 -2.90 -16.58 22.54
N THR A 482 -2.88 -16.32 23.85
CA THR A 482 -1.84 -16.77 24.78
C THR A 482 -1.79 -18.28 25.00
N LEU A 483 -2.83 -19.03 24.60
CA LEU A 483 -2.86 -20.50 24.73
C LEU A 483 -2.42 -21.23 23.47
N THR A 484 -2.11 -20.51 22.40
CA THR A 484 -1.59 -21.12 21.17
C THR A 484 -0.14 -21.55 21.36
N SER A 485 0.22 -22.71 20.82
CA SER A 485 1.59 -23.23 20.85
C SER A 485 2.53 -22.53 19.86
N GLY A 486 2.02 -21.57 19.08
CA GLY A 486 2.76 -20.88 18.03
C GLY A 486 2.97 -21.74 16.78
N LYS A 487 2.34 -22.92 16.69
CA LYS A 487 2.40 -23.80 15.52
C LYS A 487 1.71 -23.15 14.32
N HIS A 488 2.25 -23.41 13.13
CA HIS A 488 1.63 -22.97 11.90
C HIS A 488 0.46 -23.89 11.55
N ILE A 489 -0.75 -23.32 11.41
CA ILE A 489 -1.95 -24.05 11.02
C ILE A 489 -2.25 -23.70 9.57
N THR A 490 -2.25 -24.71 8.71
CA THR A 490 -2.54 -24.53 7.29
C THR A 490 -4.01 -24.79 7.02
N LEU A 491 -4.68 -23.87 6.34
CA LEU A 491 -6.06 -24.08 5.92
C LEU A 491 -6.14 -25.03 4.73
N SER A 492 -7.05 -25.99 4.82
CA SER A 492 -7.37 -26.98 3.81
C SER A 492 -8.73 -26.65 3.19
N PHE A 493 -8.80 -26.53 1.86
CA PHE A 493 -10.05 -26.26 1.15
C PHE A 493 -10.36 -27.37 0.15
N GLU A 494 -11.65 -27.64 -0.05
CA GLU A 494 -12.13 -28.36 -1.24
C GLU A 494 -11.92 -27.50 -2.50
N ALA A 495 -11.52 -28.13 -3.61
CA ALA A 495 -11.25 -27.44 -4.87
C ALA A 495 -12.45 -26.60 -5.36
N GLU A 496 -13.67 -27.13 -5.29
CA GLU A 496 -14.89 -26.41 -5.70
C GLU A 496 -15.16 -25.20 -4.77
N SER A 497 -14.90 -25.33 -3.48
CA SER A 497 -15.06 -24.23 -2.51
C SER A 497 -14.02 -23.12 -2.75
N MET A 498 -12.76 -23.50 -2.98
CA MET A 498 -11.69 -22.56 -3.35
C MET A 498 -12.05 -21.82 -4.65
N THR A 499 -12.55 -22.53 -5.65
CA THR A 499 -12.99 -21.95 -6.92
C THR A 499 -14.05 -20.87 -6.71
N ARG A 500 -15.09 -21.16 -5.93
CA ARG A 500 -16.18 -20.23 -5.64
C ARG A 500 -15.71 -18.99 -4.89
N ILE A 501 -14.83 -19.14 -3.90
CA ILE A 501 -14.23 -18.01 -3.17
C ILE A 501 -13.44 -17.11 -4.12
N LEU A 502 -12.52 -17.67 -4.91
CA LEU A 502 -11.70 -16.90 -5.84
C LEU A 502 -12.57 -16.20 -6.89
N TYR A 503 -13.61 -16.87 -7.39
CA TYR A 503 -14.57 -16.28 -8.31
C TYR A 503 -15.37 -15.13 -7.69
N GLY A 504 -15.82 -15.26 -6.43
CA GLY A 504 -16.50 -14.18 -5.71
C GLY A 504 -15.62 -12.94 -5.53
N ILE A 505 -14.33 -13.12 -5.24
CA ILE A 505 -13.36 -12.01 -5.18
C ILE A 505 -13.17 -11.38 -6.56
N TYR A 506 -12.93 -12.19 -7.60
CA TYR A 506 -12.83 -11.75 -8.99
C TYR A 506 -14.06 -10.94 -9.42
N ASP A 507 -15.23 -11.35 -8.99
CA ASP A 507 -16.49 -10.69 -9.32
C ASP A 507 -16.65 -9.29 -8.73
N LYS A 508 -16.05 -9.02 -7.58
CA LYS A 508 -15.96 -7.68 -7.01
C LYS A 508 -14.79 -6.87 -7.59
N MET A 509 -13.64 -7.50 -7.86
CA MET A 509 -12.50 -6.83 -8.51
C MET A 509 -12.89 -6.17 -9.84
N PHE A 510 -13.73 -6.84 -10.64
CA PHE A 510 -14.16 -6.36 -11.96
C PHE A 510 -15.63 -5.93 -11.97
N HIS A 511 -16.13 -5.39 -10.86
CA HIS A 511 -17.52 -4.92 -10.76
C HIS A 511 -17.86 -3.83 -11.80
N ASN A 512 -16.84 -3.07 -12.23
CA ASN A 512 -16.95 -2.00 -13.23
C ASN A 512 -17.11 -2.51 -14.68
N GLU A 513 -16.84 -3.81 -14.93
CA GLU A 513 -17.03 -4.45 -16.24
C GLU A 513 -18.44 -5.07 -16.42
N LYS A 514 -19.29 -5.02 -15.38
CA LYS A 514 -20.64 -5.59 -15.38
C LYS A 514 -21.67 -4.69 -16.05
N MET A 515 -22.53 -5.29 -16.88
CA MET A 515 -23.61 -4.57 -17.56
C MET A 515 -24.62 -3.95 -16.58
N THR A 516 -24.96 -4.67 -15.50
CA THR A 516 -25.90 -4.19 -14.47
C THR A 516 -25.35 -2.99 -13.69
N THR A 517 -24.05 -2.99 -13.38
CA THR A 517 -23.39 -1.86 -12.71
C THR A 517 -23.38 -0.64 -13.61
N LEU A 518 -23.03 -0.80 -14.89
CA LEU A 518 -23.02 0.29 -15.86
C LEU A 518 -24.42 0.88 -16.08
N ALA A 519 -25.45 0.04 -16.16
CA ALA A 519 -26.84 0.46 -16.38
C ALA A 519 -27.47 1.15 -15.15
N SER A 520 -27.06 0.79 -13.92
CA SER A 520 -27.62 1.31 -12.67
C SER A 520 -26.91 2.55 -12.11
N SER A 521 -25.99 3.14 -12.87
CA SER A 521 -25.17 4.27 -12.43
C SER A 521 -25.69 5.59 -13.00
N THR A 522 -26.46 6.32 -12.19
CA THR A 522 -27.18 7.54 -12.62
C THR A 522 -26.52 8.83 -12.17
N THR A 523 -25.57 8.79 -11.22
CA THR A 523 -24.89 9.98 -10.68
C THR A 523 -23.47 10.12 -11.21
N VAL A 524 -23.00 11.36 -11.38
CA VAL A 524 -21.63 11.66 -11.84
C VAL A 524 -20.58 11.05 -10.91
N SER A 525 -20.78 11.12 -9.59
CA SER A 525 -19.88 10.52 -8.60
C SER A 525 -19.71 9.01 -8.80
N LYS A 526 -20.82 8.29 -9.01
CA LYS A 526 -20.82 6.84 -9.23
C LYS A 526 -20.21 6.46 -10.58
N LEU A 527 -20.35 7.31 -11.60
CA LEU A 527 -19.67 7.10 -12.90
C LEU A 527 -18.15 7.33 -12.80
N MET A 528 -17.72 8.29 -11.98
CA MET A 528 -16.30 8.57 -11.75
C MET A 528 -15.63 7.44 -10.94
N SER A 529 -16.29 6.87 -9.93
CA SER A 529 -15.74 5.72 -9.20
C SER A 529 -15.60 4.47 -10.08
N LEU A 530 -16.45 4.29 -11.10
CA LEU A 530 -16.31 3.21 -12.08
C LEU A 530 -15.13 3.40 -13.04
N ALA A 531 -14.56 4.61 -13.12
CA ALA A 531 -13.36 4.88 -13.90
C ALA A 531 -12.07 4.49 -13.17
N GLU A 532 -12.14 4.20 -11.87
CA GLU A 532 -11.01 3.67 -11.10
C GLU A 532 -10.81 2.19 -11.45
N VAL A 533 -9.76 1.91 -12.21
CA VAL A 533 -9.45 0.56 -12.68
C VAL A 533 -8.22 0.08 -11.93
N ASN A 534 -8.36 -0.64 -10.82
CA ASN A 534 -7.21 -1.04 -10.00
C ASN A 534 -6.67 -2.44 -10.32
N PHE A 535 -7.34 -3.17 -11.20
CA PHE A 535 -7.07 -4.60 -11.45
C PHE A 535 -7.06 -4.95 -12.94
N HIS A 536 -6.28 -5.97 -13.28
CA HIS A 536 -6.31 -6.68 -14.56
C HIS A 536 -6.06 -8.19 -14.34
N ARG A 537 -5.96 -9.00 -15.40
CA ARG A 537 -5.96 -10.46 -15.26
C ARG A 537 -4.70 -11.01 -14.58
N GLU A 538 -3.54 -10.36 -14.68
CA GLU A 538 -2.35 -10.71 -13.88
C GLU A 538 -2.52 -10.39 -12.38
N SER A 539 -3.33 -9.40 -12.00
CA SER A 539 -3.75 -9.21 -10.60
C SER A 539 -4.42 -10.50 -10.07
N VAL A 540 -5.27 -11.14 -10.88
CA VAL A 540 -5.91 -12.42 -10.54
C VAL A 540 -4.90 -13.56 -10.49
N ALA A 541 -3.96 -13.62 -11.43
CA ALA A 541 -2.89 -14.62 -11.38
C ALA A 541 -2.08 -14.50 -10.08
N TYR A 542 -1.66 -13.29 -9.70
CA TYR A 542 -0.96 -13.09 -8.42
C TYR A 542 -1.81 -13.43 -7.19
N LEU A 543 -3.14 -13.23 -7.23
CA LEU A 543 -4.04 -13.77 -6.20
C LEU A 543 -3.92 -15.30 -6.11
N PHE A 544 -4.02 -16.01 -7.24
CA PHE A 544 -3.84 -17.46 -7.29
C PHE A 544 -2.46 -17.89 -6.75
N GLN A 545 -1.39 -17.19 -7.14
CA GLN A 545 -0.04 -17.49 -6.68
C GLN A 545 0.11 -17.33 -5.15
N ALA A 546 -0.41 -16.24 -4.60
CA ALA A 546 -0.32 -15.96 -3.17
C ALA A 546 -1.16 -16.90 -2.32
N VAL A 547 -2.33 -17.32 -2.82
CA VAL A 547 -3.19 -18.31 -2.15
C VAL A 547 -2.57 -19.69 -2.24
N ARG A 548 -2.10 -20.13 -3.43
CA ARG A 548 -1.42 -21.41 -3.63
C ARG A 548 -0.21 -21.62 -2.71
N GLY A 549 0.52 -20.55 -2.40
CA GLY A 549 1.65 -20.60 -1.48
C GLY A 549 1.28 -20.74 0.01
N ARG A 550 0.01 -20.62 0.38
CA ARG A 550 -0.45 -20.59 1.78
C ARG A 550 -1.51 -21.63 2.14
N VAL A 551 -2.32 -22.08 1.19
CA VAL A 551 -3.44 -22.99 1.47
C VAL A 551 -3.20 -24.37 0.86
N HIS A 552 -3.73 -25.37 1.55
CA HIS A 552 -3.78 -26.75 1.07
C HIS A 552 -5.09 -27.00 0.32
N LEU A 553 -5.03 -27.78 -0.76
CA LEU A 553 -6.22 -28.33 -1.41
C LEU A 553 -6.42 -29.77 -0.94
N ARG A 554 -7.57 -30.04 -0.32
CA ARG A 554 -7.95 -31.37 0.17
C ARG A 554 -8.08 -32.38 -0.97
N ASP A 555 -8.63 -31.91 -2.07
CA ASP A 555 -8.88 -32.65 -3.30
C ASP A 555 -8.52 -31.81 -4.52
N GLY A 556 -8.33 -32.49 -5.64
CA GLY A 556 -8.07 -31.87 -6.93
C GLY A 556 -6.74 -31.14 -7.07
N THR A 557 -6.63 -30.31 -8.10
CA THR A 557 -5.42 -29.54 -8.43
C THR A 557 -5.74 -28.07 -8.68
N TRP A 558 -4.71 -27.21 -8.59
CA TRP A 558 -4.84 -25.79 -8.93
C TRP A 558 -5.24 -25.55 -10.40
N GLU A 559 -4.87 -26.46 -11.29
CA GLU A 559 -5.35 -26.47 -12.68
C GLU A 559 -6.86 -26.72 -12.75
N GLN A 560 -7.39 -27.67 -11.99
CA GLN A 560 -8.84 -27.91 -11.93
C GLN A 560 -9.58 -26.70 -11.35
N VAL A 561 -9.06 -26.09 -10.29
CA VAL A 561 -9.60 -24.85 -9.70
C VAL A 561 -9.62 -23.72 -10.75
N ALA A 562 -8.53 -23.50 -11.46
CA ALA A 562 -8.44 -22.48 -12.51
C ALA A 562 -9.42 -22.74 -13.66
N ASN A 563 -9.52 -23.98 -14.13
CA ASN A 563 -10.43 -24.37 -15.21
C ASN A 563 -11.90 -24.17 -14.83
N ARG A 564 -12.29 -24.60 -13.62
CA ARG A 564 -13.66 -24.39 -13.12
C ARG A 564 -13.95 -22.91 -12.90
N PHE A 565 -12.99 -22.14 -12.37
CA PHE A 565 -13.11 -20.69 -12.19
C PHE A 565 -13.41 -19.97 -13.51
N MET A 566 -12.68 -20.31 -14.57
CA MET A 566 -12.91 -19.75 -15.91
C MET A 566 -14.26 -20.18 -16.47
N GLN A 567 -14.66 -21.44 -16.26
CA GLN A 567 -15.98 -21.94 -16.67
C GLN A 567 -17.11 -21.15 -15.99
N MET A 568 -17.00 -20.88 -14.69
CA MET A 568 -17.99 -20.06 -13.96
C MET A 568 -18.12 -18.64 -14.55
N GLY A 569 -17.01 -18.03 -14.97
CA GLY A 569 -17.04 -16.72 -15.64
C GLY A 569 -17.80 -16.74 -16.97
N MET A 570 -17.57 -17.77 -17.77
CA MET A 570 -18.27 -17.96 -19.05
C MET A 570 -19.77 -18.27 -18.87
N GLU A 571 -20.11 -19.10 -17.88
CA GLU A 571 -21.50 -19.46 -17.53
C GLU A 571 -22.28 -18.25 -17.01
N ALA A 572 -21.65 -17.39 -16.22
CA ALA A 572 -22.33 -16.22 -15.64
C ALA A 572 -22.73 -15.17 -16.68
N GLY A 573 -21.97 -15.03 -17.78
CA GLY A 573 -22.30 -14.17 -18.93
C GLY A 573 -22.58 -12.69 -18.63
N SER A 574 -22.24 -12.20 -17.43
CA SER A 574 -22.71 -10.91 -16.90
C SER A 574 -21.79 -9.73 -17.22
N ARG A 575 -20.55 -10.00 -17.66
CA ARG A 575 -19.57 -8.98 -18.03
C ARG A 575 -19.41 -8.90 -19.54
N VAL A 576 -19.45 -7.67 -20.03
CA VAL A 576 -19.47 -7.36 -21.46
C VAL A 576 -18.18 -7.86 -22.15
N MET A 577 -17.05 -7.80 -21.44
CA MET A 577 -15.72 -8.07 -21.99
C MET A 577 -15.12 -9.40 -21.50
N GLU A 578 -15.89 -10.29 -20.88
CA GLU A 578 -15.34 -11.53 -20.28
C GLU A 578 -14.66 -12.41 -21.34
N SER A 579 -15.34 -12.61 -22.49
CA SER A 579 -14.81 -13.39 -23.61
C SER A 579 -13.55 -12.78 -24.21
N ASN A 580 -13.47 -11.44 -24.28
CA ASN A 580 -12.30 -10.74 -24.81
C ASN A 580 -11.07 -10.84 -23.90
N ASN A 581 -11.25 -10.98 -22.58
CA ASN A 581 -10.17 -11.09 -21.60
C ASN A 581 -9.79 -12.55 -21.30
N TYR A 582 -10.53 -13.53 -21.83
CA TYR A 582 -10.32 -14.95 -21.55
C TYR A 582 -8.90 -15.43 -21.88
N GLN A 583 -8.39 -15.07 -23.06
CA GLN A 583 -7.04 -15.47 -23.48
C GLN A 583 -5.94 -14.87 -22.60
N ASP A 584 -6.10 -13.62 -22.16
CA ASP A 584 -5.15 -12.98 -21.23
C ASP A 584 -5.19 -13.67 -19.88
N LEU A 585 -6.38 -13.96 -19.32
CA LEU A 585 -6.48 -14.71 -18.07
C LEU A 585 -5.79 -16.09 -18.14
N CYS A 586 -6.04 -16.87 -19.21
CA CYS A 586 -5.36 -18.15 -19.41
C CYS A 586 -3.84 -17.99 -19.47
N LEU A 587 -3.37 -16.97 -20.20
CA LEU A 587 -1.95 -16.64 -20.33
C LEU A 587 -1.34 -16.28 -18.96
N GLN A 588 -1.94 -15.36 -18.20
CA GLN A 588 -1.39 -14.91 -16.92
C GLN A 588 -1.32 -16.05 -15.89
N LEU A 589 -2.33 -16.93 -15.87
CA LEU A 589 -2.30 -18.16 -15.04
C LEU A 589 -1.18 -19.11 -15.46
N HIS A 590 -0.96 -19.27 -16.77
CA HIS A 590 0.13 -20.10 -17.28
C HIS A 590 1.51 -19.53 -16.91
N LEU A 591 1.70 -18.21 -16.98
CA LEU A 591 2.98 -17.57 -16.63
C LEU A 591 3.35 -17.74 -15.14
N ILE A 592 2.38 -17.97 -14.25
CA ILE A 592 2.65 -18.31 -12.84
C ILE A 592 2.72 -19.83 -12.58
N GLY A 593 2.74 -20.65 -13.63
CA GLY A 593 2.84 -22.11 -13.53
C GLY A 593 1.52 -22.81 -13.19
N ILE A 594 0.38 -22.24 -13.58
CA ILE A 594 -0.94 -22.92 -13.55
C ILE A 594 -1.41 -23.11 -15.00
N PRO A 595 -1.20 -24.29 -15.60
CA PRO A 595 -1.62 -24.54 -16.97
C PRO A 595 -3.15 -24.51 -17.11
N THR A 596 -3.62 -24.01 -18.26
CA THR A 596 -5.06 -23.84 -18.55
C THR A 596 -5.47 -24.27 -19.96
N LEU A 597 -4.62 -24.00 -20.97
CA LEU A 597 -4.89 -24.33 -22.37
C LEU A 597 -3.81 -25.24 -22.94
N ASP A 598 -4.19 -26.22 -23.75
CA ASP A 598 -3.25 -27.08 -24.50
C ASP A 598 -2.33 -26.28 -25.43
N THR A 599 -2.80 -25.13 -25.91
CA THR A 599 -2.04 -24.22 -26.79
C THR A 599 -0.90 -23.51 -26.09
N LEU A 600 -0.90 -23.53 -24.75
CA LEU A 600 0.16 -22.98 -23.91
C LEU A 600 1.17 -24.04 -23.49
N GLN A 601 0.93 -25.32 -23.79
CA GLN A 601 1.83 -26.41 -23.41
C GLN A 601 3.02 -26.56 -24.36
N PRO A 602 4.15 -27.12 -23.89
CA PRO A 602 5.22 -27.58 -24.76
C PRO A 602 4.68 -28.54 -25.83
N GLY A 603 5.10 -28.36 -27.09
CA GLY A 603 4.68 -29.24 -28.19
C GLY A 603 3.27 -28.98 -28.77
N TRP A 604 2.63 -27.86 -28.39
CA TRP A 604 1.30 -27.46 -28.88
C TRP A 604 1.17 -27.46 -30.42
N THR A 605 2.28 -27.29 -31.14
CA THR A 605 2.34 -27.23 -32.60
C THR A 605 1.99 -28.54 -33.31
N THR A 606 1.96 -29.67 -32.60
CA THR A 606 1.79 -30.99 -33.23
C THR A 606 0.41 -31.15 -33.88
N ASN A 607 -0.66 -30.64 -33.25
CA ASN A 607 -2.05 -30.80 -33.73
C ASN A 607 -2.91 -29.54 -33.65
N LEU A 608 -2.42 -28.43 -33.07
CA LEU A 608 -3.25 -27.25 -32.76
C LEU A 608 -2.98 -26.02 -33.65
N ARG A 609 -2.10 -26.17 -34.66
CA ARG A 609 -1.78 -25.12 -35.64
C ARG A 609 -3.01 -24.78 -36.48
N LEU A 610 -3.15 -23.52 -36.85
CA LEU A 610 -4.27 -23.07 -37.69
C LEU A 610 -4.01 -23.35 -39.18
N ASN A 611 -5.10 -23.52 -39.94
CA ASN A 611 -5.09 -23.61 -41.40
C ASN A 611 -6.36 -22.94 -41.96
N PRO A 612 -6.27 -21.90 -42.82
CA PRO A 612 -5.04 -21.23 -43.26
C PRO A 612 -4.36 -20.45 -42.13
N ARG A 613 -3.04 -20.23 -42.25
CA ARG A 613 -2.24 -19.47 -41.27
C ARG A 613 -1.42 -18.37 -41.93
N SER A 614 -1.09 -17.35 -41.13
CA SER A 614 -0.15 -16.27 -41.45
C SER A 614 1.27 -16.81 -41.62
N ASN A 615 2.04 -16.22 -42.54
CA ASN A 615 3.44 -16.55 -42.77
C ASN A 615 4.42 -15.88 -41.79
N LEU A 616 3.91 -15.09 -40.84
CA LEU A 616 4.70 -14.35 -39.85
C LEU A 616 5.74 -15.20 -39.11
N LEU A 617 5.41 -16.46 -38.84
CA LEU A 617 6.19 -17.37 -38.00
C LEU A 617 6.84 -18.51 -38.80
N ASP A 618 6.78 -18.49 -40.14
CA ASP A 618 7.29 -19.58 -40.98
C ASP A 618 8.81 -19.74 -40.91
N ASP A 619 9.54 -18.65 -40.64
CA ASP A 619 11.01 -18.64 -40.51
C ASP A 619 11.51 -19.19 -39.15
N TRP A 620 10.61 -19.51 -38.21
CA TRP A 620 10.99 -19.94 -36.86
C TRP A 620 11.24 -21.45 -36.79
N LYS A 621 12.44 -21.83 -36.34
CA LYS A 621 12.82 -23.26 -36.16
C LYS A 621 11.97 -23.97 -35.11
N THR A 622 11.69 -23.27 -34.00
CA THR A 622 10.87 -23.76 -32.89
C THR A 622 9.90 -22.66 -32.49
N LEU A 623 8.65 -23.03 -32.22
CA LEU A 623 7.61 -22.08 -31.84
C LEU A 623 7.29 -22.21 -30.36
N PRO A 624 7.71 -21.25 -29.53
CA PRO A 624 7.32 -21.25 -28.14
C PRO A 624 5.80 -21.06 -28.01
N PRO A 625 5.16 -21.56 -26.95
CA PRO A 625 3.72 -21.35 -26.69
C PRO A 625 3.38 -19.89 -26.41
N VAL A 626 4.34 -19.12 -25.88
CA VAL A 626 4.22 -17.71 -25.55
C VAL A 626 5.31 -16.93 -26.26
N VAL A 627 4.95 -15.80 -26.86
CA VAL A 627 5.86 -14.83 -27.47
C VAL A 627 5.57 -13.43 -26.93
N CYS A 628 6.53 -12.52 -27.06
CA CYS A 628 6.33 -11.10 -26.80
C CYS A 628 5.96 -10.38 -28.10
N VAL A 629 4.85 -9.64 -28.06
CA VAL A 629 4.50 -8.67 -29.11
C VAL A 629 5.02 -7.30 -28.65
N VAL A 630 5.81 -6.66 -29.50
CA VAL A 630 6.37 -5.32 -29.29
C VAL A 630 5.78 -4.38 -30.33
N LEU A 631 5.07 -3.38 -29.88
CA LEU A 631 4.41 -2.34 -30.67
C LEU A 631 5.15 -1.02 -30.48
N THR A 632 5.62 -0.41 -31.57
CA THR A 632 6.21 0.93 -31.60
C THR A 632 5.17 1.94 -32.08
N ILE A 633 4.69 2.76 -31.14
CA ILE A 633 3.64 3.76 -31.38
C ILE A 633 4.29 5.11 -31.69
N PRO A 634 4.03 5.68 -32.88
CA PRO A 634 4.52 7.00 -33.24
C PRO A 634 4.05 8.07 -32.26
N ARG A 635 4.96 8.92 -31.79
CA ARG A 635 4.65 9.97 -30.81
C ARG A 635 3.45 10.84 -31.20
N ARG A 636 3.34 11.20 -32.49
CA ARG A 636 2.21 11.97 -33.05
C ARG A 636 0.82 11.38 -32.77
N ARG A 637 0.73 10.07 -32.55
CA ARG A 637 -0.54 9.38 -32.23
C ARG A 637 -0.96 9.61 -30.78
N LEU A 638 0.00 9.90 -29.89
CA LEU A 638 -0.24 10.16 -28.48
C LEU A 638 -0.67 11.62 -28.21
N GLU A 639 -0.60 12.50 -29.22
CA GLU A 639 -1.09 13.88 -29.15
C GLU A 639 -2.61 13.96 -28.90
N VAL A 640 -3.34 12.85 -29.05
CA VAL A 640 -4.75 12.78 -28.62
C VAL A 640 -4.93 13.14 -27.14
N PHE A 641 -3.92 12.84 -26.32
CA PHE A 641 -3.85 13.16 -24.91
C PHE A 641 -3.38 14.59 -24.64
N ASN A 642 -3.15 15.42 -25.67
CA ASN A 642 -2.93 16.85 -25.47
C ASN A 642 -4.29 17.51 -25.16
N GLY A 643 -4.31 18.35 -24.12
CA GLY A 643 -5.50 19.09 -23.69
C GLY A 643 -5.52 19.39 -22.21
N ASP A 644 -6.69 19.83 -21.72
CA ASP A 644 -6.89 20.06 -20.28
C ASP A 644 -6.84 18.73 -19.52
N VAL A 645 -5.84 18.62 -18.64
CA VAL A 645 -5.61 17.47 -17.74
C VAL A 645 -6.88 17.06 -17.00
N LYS A 646 -7.71 18.03 -16.57
CA LYS A 646 -8.96 17.73 -15.84
C LYS A 646 -9.93 16.90 -16.66
N ASN A 647 -9.95 17.12 -17.97
CA ASN A 647 -10.84 16.40 -18.89
C ASN A 647 -10.22 15.07 -19.33
N ILE A 648 -8.88 14.99 -19.40
CA ILE A 648 -8.15 13.79 -19.80
C ILE A 648 -8.20 12.72 -18.69
N GLY A 649 -8.04 13.13 -17.43
CA GLY A 649 -7.90 12.22 -16.30
C GLY A 649 -6.67 11.31 -16.44
N THR A 650 -6.77 10.08 -15.93
CA THR A 650 -5.72 9.06 -16.03
C THR A 650 -6.28 7.82 -16.74
N PRO A 651 -6.44 7.84 -18.07
CA PRO A 651 -7.06 6.73 -18.78
C PRO A 651 -6.15 5.49 -18.76
N THR A 652 -6.74 4.33 -18.47
CA THR A 652 -6.03 3.04 -18.51
C THR A 652 -5.79 2.61 -19.95
N MET A 653 -4.58 2.15 -20.24
CA MET A 653 -4.17 1.63 -21.54
C MET A 653 -4.16 0.10 -21.55
N GLN A 654 -4.50 -0.47 -22.70
CA GLN A 654 -4.41 -1.90 -22.96
C GLN A 654 -4.08 -2.17 -24.42
N CYS A 655 -3.46 -3.31 -24.69
CA CYS A 655 -3.25 -3.79 -26.05
C CYS A 655 -4.39 -4.72 -26.48
N CYS A 656 -4.57 -4.86 -27.80
CA CYS A 656 -5.52 -5.81 -28.36
C CYS A 656 -4.93 -6.53 -29.57
N LEU A 657 -5.20 -7.84 -29.67
CA LEU A 657 -5.05 -8.61 -30.90
C LEU A 657 -6.43 -8.85 -31.50
N ARG A 658 -6.71 -8.24 -32.65
CA ARG A 658 -8.03 -8.35 -33.30
C ARG A 658 -7.94 -8.79 -34.75
N ILE A 659 -9.02 -9.40 -35.21
CA ILE A 659 -9.34 -9.53 -36.64
C ILE A 659 -10.65 -8.82 -36.87
N GLU A 660 -10.64 -7.90 -37.82
CA GLU A 660 -11.80 -7.09 -38.17
C GLU A 660 -13.02 -7.98 -38.50
N GLY A 661 -14.14 -7.72 -37.81
CA GLY A 661 -15.38 -8.48 -37.97
C GLY A 661 -15.37 -9.91 -37.40
N SER A 662 -14.32 -10.34 -36.69
CA SER A 662 -14.22 -11.72 -36.18
C SER A 662 -14.11 -11.82 -34.66
N TYR A 663 -12.94 -11.51 -34.08
CA TYR A 663 -12.73 -11.59 -32.64
C TYR A 663 -11.68 -10.58 -32.19
N GLU A 664 -11.74 -10.22 -30.91
CA GLU A 664 -10.82 -9.30 -30.24
C GLU A 664 -10.35 -9.89 -28.92
N ASN A 665 -9.04 -9.91 -28.66
CA ASN A 665 -8.47 -10.35 -27.39
C ASN A 665 -7.72 -9.18 -26.74
N TYR A 666 -8.10 -8.82 -25.52
CA TYR A 666 -7.46 -7.74 -24.76
C TYR A 666 -6.29 -8.27 -23.93
N PHE A 667 -5.22 -7.48 -23.88
CA PHE A 667 -4.04 -7.73 -23.06
C PHE A 667 -3.74 -6.46 -22.28
N ALA A 668 -4.10 -6.47 -20.99
CA ALA A 668 -3.92 -5.30 -20.11
C ALA A 668 -2.57 -5.33 -19.37
N THR A 669 -1.93 -6.49 -19.27
CA THR A 669 -0.56 -6.63 -18.76
C THR A 669 0.45 -6.20 -19.82
N ILE A 670 0.61 -4.89 -19.94
CA ILE A 670 1.51 -4.23 -20.90
C ILE A 670 2.63 -3.51 -20.15
N HIS A 671 3.82 -3.51 -20.74
CA HIS A 671 4.95 -2.70 -20.28
C HIS A 671 5.32 -1.70 -21.35
N ALA A 672 5.40 -0.42 -20.98
CA ALA A 672 5.71 0.67 -21.88
C ALA A 672 7.08 1.26 -21.54
N VAL A 673 7.80 1.73 -22.56
CA VAL A 673 9.06 2.47 -22.44
C VAL A 673 9.10 3.56 -23.52
N TRP A 674 9.51 4.77 -23.14
CA TRP A 674 9.87 5.80 -24.11
C TRP A 674 11.23 5.50 -24.70
N GLY A 675 11.34 5.28 -26.02
CA GLY A 675 12.60 4.85 -26.60
C GLY A 675 12.47 4.21 -27.98
N ARG A 676 13.47 3.41 -28.35
CA ARG A 676 13.50 2.68 -29.62
C ARG A 676 14.06 1.28 -29.46
N CYS A 677 13.57 0.36 -30.29
CA CYS A 677 14.13 -0.98 -30.41
C CYS A 677 15.33 -0.95 -31.37
N VAL A 678 16.50 -1.35 -30.87
CA VAL A 678 17.75 -1.42 -31.63
C VAL A 678 18.21 -2.87 -31.76
N LYS A 679 18.73 -3.23 -32.93
CA LYS A 679 19.39 -4.52 -33.15
C LYS A 679 20.86 -4.35 -32.77
N SER A 680 21.39 -5.27 -31.97
CA SER A 680 22.83 -5.32 -31.67
C SER A 680 23.63 -5.54 -32.95
N SER A 681 24.80 -4.91 -33.09
CA SER A 681 25.70 -5.13 -34.23
C SER A 681 26.24 -6.56 -34.27
N ASP A 682 26.41 -7.17 -33.11
CA ASP A 682 27.15 -8.42 -32.93
C ASP A 682 26.22 -9.62 -32.70
N SER A 683 24.90 -9.40 -32.63
CA SER A 683 23.91 -10.45 -32.40
C SER A 683 22.54 -10.13 -33.01
N ASP A 684 21.72 -11.15 -33.21
CA ASP A 684 20.31 -10.97 -33.59
C ASP A 684 19.41 -10.46 -32.44
N ARG A 685 20.01 -10.05 -31.31
CA ARG A 685 19.30 -9.53 -30.14
C ARG A 685 18.69 -8.16 -30.45
N ILE A 686 17.42 -8.01 -30.11
CA ILE A 686 16.74 -6.72 -30.03
C ILE A 686 16.82 -6.21 -28.59
N ALA A 687 17.31 -5.00 -28.41
CA ALA A 687 17.39 -4.30 -27.13
C ALA A 687 16.57 -3.01 -27.18
N ILE A 688 16.24 -2.46 -26.00
CA ILE A 688 15.61 -1.15 -25.86
C ILE A 688 16.69 -0.11 -25.57
N GLU A 689 16.66 0.99 -26.29
CA GLU A 689 17.36 2.23 -25.94
C GLU A 689 16.32 3.22 -25.40
N GLU A 690 16.35 3.46 -24.09
CA GLU A 690 15.42 4.37 -23.40
C GLU A 690 15.76 5.84 -23.72
N ASP A 691 14.74 6.66 -23.95
CA ASP A 691 14.89 8.11 -24.06
C ASP A 691 15.13 8.69 -22.66
N PRO A 692 16.30 9.33 -22.40
CA PRO A 692 16.62 9.85 -21.07
C PRO A 692 15.67 10.96 -20.60
N ARG A 693 14.90 11.57 -21.51
CA ARG A 693 13.89 12.58 -21.19
C ARG A 693 12.47 12.00 -21.10
N GLY A 694 12.30 10.68 -21.27
CA GLY A 694 11.03 9.97 -21.13
C GLY A 694 9.89 10.62 -21.94
N MET A 695 8.78 10.92 -21.26
CA MET A 695 7.60 11.55 -21.85
C MET A 695 7.86 12.98 -22.37
N ALA A 696 8.92 13.66 -21.93
CA ALA A 696 9.33 14.97 -22.46
C ALA A 696 10.35 14.85 -23.61
N GLY A 697 10.75 13.63 -23.96
CA GLY A 697 11.75 13.35 -24.99
C GLY A 697 11.25 13.54 -26.43
N SER A 698 11.89 12.86 -27.37
CA SER A 698 11.50 12.89 -28.80
C SER A 698 11.23 11.50 -29.38
N CYS A 699 11.59 10.44 -28.67
CA CYS A 699 11.38 9.07 -29.13
C CYS A 699 9.90 8.66 -29.13
N ASP A 700 9.62 7.56 -29.83
CA ASP A 700 8.33 6.89 -29.84
C ASP A 700 8.08 6.13 -28.52
N LEU A 701 6.86 5.63 -28.36
CA LEU A 701 6.51 4.77 -27.24
C LEU A 701 6.60 3.31 -27.69
N VAL A 702 7.43 2.51 -27.02
CA VAL A 702 7.53 1.07 -27.22
C VAL A 702 6.67 0.39 -26.16
N VAL A 703 5.65 -0.36 -26.58
CA VAL A 703 4.78 -1.14 -25.70
C VAL A 703 5.01 -2.61 -25.98
N SER A 704 5.16 -3.41 -24.92
CA SER A 704 5.39 -4.84 -25.02
C SER A 704 4.43 -5.62 -24.12
N PHE A 705 3.96 -6.76 -24.60
CA PHE A 705 3.11 -7.67 -23.83
C PHE A 705 3.35 -9.12 -24.24
N TRP A 706 3.00 -10.04 -23.35
CA TRP A 706 3.02 -11.47 -23.66
C TRP A 706 1.75 -11.85 -24.42
N ALA A 707 1.86 -12.73 -25.40
CA ALA A 707 0.73 -13.24 -26.18
C ALA A 707 0.89 -14.73 -26.46
N ILE A 708 -0.26 -15.41 -26.59
CA ILE A 708 -0.32 -16.82 -27.00
C ILE A 708 0.03 -16.92 -28.47
N THR A 709 1.09 -17.67 -28.81
CA THR A 709 1.63 -17.75 -30.18
C THR A 709 0.58 -18.15 -31.22
N ARG A 710 -0.33 -19.07 -30.84
CA ARG A 710 -1.44 -19.51 -31.72
C ARG A 710 -2.35 -18.37 -32.19
N LEU A 711 -2.54 -17.32 -31.39
CA LEU A 711 -3.42 -16.18 -31.76
C LEU A 711 -2.83 -15.34 -32.90
N LEU A 712 -1.50 -15.32 -33.03
CA LEU A 712 -0.78 -14.56 -34.05
C LEU A 712 -0.76 -15.26 -35.41
N GLU A 713 -1.08 -16.55 -35.45
CA GLU A 713 -1.11 -17.34 -36.68
C GLU A 713 -2.30 -16.98 -37.59
N ARG A 714 -3.23 -16.15 -37.12
CA ARG A 714 -4.44 -15.86 -37.88
C ARG A 714 -4.16 -14.78 -38.93
N PRO A 715 -4.45 -15.03 -40.23
CA PRO A 715 -4.25 -14.02 -41.26
C PRO A 715 -5.06 -12.74 -40.99
N GLY A 716 -4.47 -11.58 -41.25
CA GLY A 716 -5.13 -10.28 -41.08
C GLY A 716 -5.13 -9.71 -39.66
N THR A 717 -4.49 -10.38 -38.69
CA THR A 717 -4.39 -9.91 -37.29
C THR A 717 -3.81 -8.50 -37.21
N GLN A 718 -4.51 -7.61 -36.50
CA GLN A 718 -4.07 -6.27 -36.12
C GLN A 718 -3.62 -6.26 -34.66
N VAL A 719 -2.63 -5.43 -34.37
CA VAL A 719 -2.18 -5.09 -33.02
C VAL A 719 -2.57 -3.65 -32.74
N ASP A 720 -3.38 -3.46 -31.70
CA ASP A 720 -3.84 -2.14 -31.30
C ASP A 720 -3.30 -1.74 -29.93
N LEU A 721 -3.02 -0.45 -29.76
CA LEU A 721 -3.03 0.24 -28.46
C LEU A 721 -4.37 0.97 -28.34
N ARG A 722 -5.12 0.71 -27.28
CA ARG A 722 -6.42 1.34 -27.01
C ARG A 722 -6.57 1.72 -25.54
N LEU A 723 -7.52 2.62 -25.27
CA LEU A 723 -7.93 2.90 -23.90
C LEU A 723 -8.92 1.83 -23.41
N LYS A 724 -8.86 1.48 -22.13
CA LYS A 724 -9.89 0.64 -21.52
C LYS A 724 -11.22 1.40 -21.53
N THR A 725 -12.29 0.74 -21.97
CA THR A 725 -13.62 1.33 -22.06
C THR A 725 -14.20 1.54 -20.66
N THR A 726 -14.09 2.76 -20.15
CA THR A 726 -14.78 3.23 -18.93
C THR A 726 -15.73 4.37 -19.27
N PRO A 727 -16.75 4.67 -18.44
CA PRO A 727 -17.61 5.83 -18.66
C PRO A 727 -16.81 7.13 -18.83
N ALA A 728 -15.80 7.37 -17.99
CA ALA A 728 -14.95 8.55 -18.08
C ALA A 728 -14.11 8.58 -19.37
N ALA A 729 -13.48 7.47 -19.75
CA ALA A 729 -12.70 7.41 -20.99
C ALA A 729 -13.59 7.62 -22.23
N MET A 730 -14.80 7.06 -22.23
CA MET A 730 -15.79 7.28 -23.29
C MET A 730 -16.22 8.74 -23.39
N MET A 731 -16.49 9.40 -22.25
CA MET A 731 -16.83 10.82 -22.23
C MET A 731 -15.69 11.70 -22.77
N ALA A 732 -14.44 11.39 -22.36
CA ALA A 732 -13.27 12.21 -22.72
C ALA A 732 -12.75 11.96 -24.15
N PHE A 733 -12.82 10.73 -24.66
CA PHE A 733 -12.08 10.33 -25.86
C PHE A 733 -12.93 9.80 -27.01
N ARG A 734 -14.21 9.48 -26.83
CA ARG A 734 -15.04 8.90 -27.91
C ARG A 734 -15.05 9.75 -29.18
N GLN A 735 -15.11 11.07 -29.06
CA GLN A 735 -15.11 11.98 -30.22
C GLN A 735 -13.77 11.98 -30.96
N LYS A 736 -12.65 11.74 -30.26
CA LYS A 736 -11.30 11.74 -30.84
C LYS A 736 -10.86 10.37 -31.35
N LEU A 737 -11.25 9.29 -30.66
CA LEU A 737 -10.75 7.92 -30.88
C LEU A 737 -11.82 6.93 -31.36
N GLY A 738 -13.07 7.37 -31.53
CA GLY A 738 -14.18 6.49 -31.93
C GLY A 738 -14.75 5.66 -30.77
N LEU A 739 -15.60 4.69 -31.10
CA LEU A 739 -16.28 3.84 -30.11
C LEU A 739 -15.32 2.86 -29.42
N ASP A 740 -14.29 2.40 -30.13
CA ASP A 740 -13.35 1.39 -29.63
C ASP A 740 -12.11 2.01 -28.96
N LEU A 741 -12.06 3.35 -28.87
CA LEU A 741 -11.00 4.14 -28.24
C LEU A 741 -9.57 3.78 -28.73
N HIS A 742 -9.41 3.60 -30.05
CA HIS A 742 -8.15 3.21 -30.69
C HIS A 742 -7.14 4.35 -30.73
N VAL A 743 -6.04 4.22 -29.98
CA VAL A 743 -4.93 5.19 -30.01
C VAL A 743 -4.04 4.94 -31.23
N PHE A 744 -3.70 3.67 -31.48
CA PHE A 744 -2.88 3.27 -32.62
C PHE A 744 -3.18 1.83 -33.02
N SER A 745 -3.03 1.51 -34.30
CA SER A 745 -3.26 0.18 -34.87
C SER A 745 -2.23 -0.09 -35.97
N ALA A 746 -1.71 -1.30 -36.02
CA ALA A 746 -0.80 -1.77 -37.06
C ALA A 746 -1.05 -3.25 -37.38
N ASN A 747 -0.78 -3.65 -38.62
CA ASN A 747 -0.83 -5.07 -38.99
C ASN A 747 0.27 -5.83 -38.26
N ILE A 748 0.01 -7.05 -37.80
CA ILE A 748 1.03 -7.90 -37.15
C ILE A 748 2.26 -8.14 -38.05
N THR A 749 2.10 -8.05 -39.38
CA THR A 749 3.20 -8.21 -40.35
C THR A 749 3.95 -6.90 -40.68
N ASP A 750 3.51 -5.76 -40.13
CA ASP A 750 4.19 -4.47 -40.29
C ASP A 750 5.45 -4.43 -39.43
N LYS A 751 6.60 -4.76 -40.06
CA LYS A 751 7.90 -4.80 -39.38
C LYS A 751 8.41 -3.43 -38.91
N HIS A 752 7.80 -2.32 -39.33
CA HIS A 752 8.17 -0.98 -38.84
C HIS A 752 7.59 -0.72 -37.46
N HIS A 753 6.35 -1.15 -37.22
CA HIS A 753 5.62 -0.87 -35.99
C HIS A 753 5.49 -2.09 -35.08
N VAL A 754 5.60 -3.31 -35.60
CA VAL A 754 5.35 -4.53 -34.85
C VAL A 754 6.53 -5.50 -34.97
N ARG A 755 6.96 -6.03 -33.84
CA ARG A 755 7.93 -7.11 -33.75
C ARG A 755 7.39 -8.21 -32.85
N VAL A 756 7.57 -9.45 -33.28
CA VAL A 756 7.25 -10.64 -32.47
C VAL A 756 8.56 -11.32 -32.11
N LEU A 757 8.79 -11.50 -30.81
CA LEU A 757 10.05 -11.99 -30.26
C LEU A 757 9.79 -13.15 -29.28
N PRO A 758 10.71 -14.13 -29.14
CA PRO A 758 10.57 -15.21 -28.17
C PRO A 758 10.87 -14.76 -26.72
N TYR A 759 11.30 -13.51 -26.55
CA TYR A 759 11.62 -12.86 -25.29
C TYR A 759 11.09 -11.42 -25.33
N ARG A 760 10.92 -10.80 -24.16
CA ARG A 760 10.67 -9.37 -24.06
C ARG A 760 12.01 -8.63 -24.09
N PRO A 761 12.17 -7.62 -24.96
CA PRO A 761 13.42 -6.88 -25.06
C PRO A 761 13.66 -6.03 -23.81
N THR A 762 14.93 -5.89 -23.44
CA THR A 762 15.42 -5.18 -22.25
C THR A 762 16.57 -4.24 -22.65
N LEU A 763 17.15 -3.52 -21.70
CA LEU A 763 18.39 -2.76 -21.94
C LEU A 763 19.50 -3.71 -22.42
N ALA A 764 20.40 -3.21 -23.29
CA ALA A 764 21.47 -4.03 -23.86
C ALA A 764 22.40 -4.65 -22.79
N SER A 765 22.60 -3.93 -21.68
CA SER A 765 23.40 -4.35 -20.52
C SER A 765 22.72 -5.37 -19.61
N GLU A 766 21.40 -5.57 -19.76
CA GLU A 766 20.60 -6.43 -18.88
C GLU A 766 20.30 -7.77 -19.54
N PRO A 767 19.97 -8.82 -18.77
CA PRO A 767 19.55 -10.10 -19.34
C PRO A 767 18.23 -9.97 -20.11
N LEU A 768 18.00 -10.87 -21.06
CA LEU A 768 16.73 -10.98 -21.76
C LEU A 768 15.66 -11.56 -20.84
N GLN A 769 14.44 -11.02 -20.90
CA GLN A 769 13.32 -11.57 -20.17
C GLN A 769 12.58 -12.59 -21.02
N TYR A 770 12.71 -13.86 -20.71
CA TYR A 770 11.90 -14.92 -21.30
C TYR A 770 10.56 -15.05 -20.56
N PRO A 771 9.52 -15.64 -21.19
CA PRO A 771 8.32 -16.03 -20.46
C PRO A 771 8.73 -16.87 -19.24
N PRO A 772 8.23 -16.60 -18.02
CA PRO A 772 8.55 -17.42 -16.86
C PRO A 772 8.17 -18.87 -17.14
N SER A 773 9.07 -19.81 -16.89
CA SER A 773 8.86 -21.22 -17.23
C SER A 773 7.93 -21.96 -16.27
N GLY A 774 7.37 -21.31 -15.25
CA GLY A 774 6.45 -21.89 -14.25
C GLY A 774 7.04 -23.02 -13.37
N GLN A 775 8.17 -23.61 -13.76
CA GLN A 775 8.80 -24.79 -13.18
C GLN A 775 9.70 -24.49 -11.96
N GLY A 776 9.90 -23.21 -11.61
CA GLY A 776 10.84 -22.80 -10.56
C GLY A 776 10.22 -22.32 -9.25
N LEU A 777 8.90 -22.32 -9.11
CA LEU A 777 8.29 -21.94 -7.83
C LEU A 777 8.47 -23.11 -6.84
N PRO A 778 9.15 -22.91 -5.70
CA PRO A 778 9.20 -23.93 -4.67
C PRO A 778 7.76 -24.25 -4.25
N VAL A 779 7.32 -25.46 -4.58
CA VAL A 779 6.13 -26.03 -3.93
C VAL A 779 6.51 -26.16 -2.46
N PRO A 780 5.69 -25.69 -1.51
CA PRO A 780 5.96 -25.94 -0.09
C PRO A 780 6.15 -27.44 0.11
N THR A 781 7.40 -27.84 0.34
CA THR A 781 7.81 -29.24 0.53
C THR A 781 7.53 -29.73 1.95
N ASP A 782 7.18 -28.80 2.85
CA ASP A 782 6.84 -29.14 4.22
C ASP A 782 5.40 -29.64 4.28
N ARG A 783 5.24 -30.90 4.73
CA ARG A 783 3.93 -31.40 5.11
C ARG A 783 3.40 -30.48 6.22
N PRO A 784 2.18 -29.92 6.08
CA PRO A 784 1.66 -29.01 7.09
C PRO A 784 1.53 -29.74 8.42
N ASP A 785 2.11 -29.15 9.48
CA ASP A 785 2.12 -29.71 10.83
C ASP A 785 0.70 -29.98 11.36
N THR A 786 -0.22 -29.06 11.07
CA THR A 786 -1.64 -29.16 11.40
C THR A 786 -2.49 -28.61 10.26
N LEU A 787 -3.50 -29.38 9.86
CA LEU A 787 -4.51 -28.96 8.89
C LEU A 787 -5.79 -28.53 9.61
N CYS A 788 -6.34 -27.40 9.18
CA CYS A 788 -7.68 -26.97 9.55
C CYS A 788 -8.55 -26.87 8.28
N GLU A 789 -9.60 -27.68 8.22
CA GLU A 789 -10.56 -27.71 7.12
C GLU A 789 -11.40 -26.43 7.13
N ALA A 790 -11.29 -25.66 6.05
CA ALA A 790 -12.10 -24.50 5.76
C ALA A 790 -13.34 -24.92 4.96
N ILE A 791 -14.52 -24.67 5.53
CA ILE A 791 -15.79 -25.17 5.02
C ILE A 791 -16.62 -24.01 4.51
N VAL A 792 -17.12 -24.17 3.29
CA VAL A 792 -18.12 -23.31 2.65
C VAL A 792 -19.40 -24.14 2.54
N THR A 793 -20.35 -23.84 3.43
CA THR A 793 -21.58 -24.61 3.60
C THR A 793 -22.64 -24.26 2.57
N ASP A 794 -22.73 -22.99 2.16
CA ASP A 794 -23.64 -22.61 1.08
C ASP A 794 -23.10 -23.11 -0.27
N LYS A 795 -23.96 -23.74 -1.07
CA LYS A 795 -23.64 -24.15 -2.43
C LYS A 795 -23.36 -22.95 -3.35
N THR A 796 -23.90 -21.78 -3.02
CA THR A 796 -23.57 -20.50 -3.66
C THR A 796 -22.59 -19.63 -2.86
N GLY A 797 -22.11 -20.13 -1.73
CA GLY A 797 -21.23 -19.40 -0.82
C GLY A 797 -19.90 -19.05 -1.47
N CYS A 798 -19.46 -17.81 -1.26
CA CYS A 798 -18.18 -17.28 -1.73
C CYS A 798 -17.26 -16.87 -0.58
N TYR A 799 -17.57 -17.30 0.64
CA TYR A 799 -16.90 -16.93 1.88
C TYR A 799 -16.80 -18.12 2.83
N LEU A 800 -15.89 -18.02 3.80
CA LEU A 800 -15.63 -19.03 4.81
C LEU A 800 -16.75 -19.08 5.87
N ASP A 801 -17.45 -20.22 5.99
CA ASP A 801 -18.56 -20.39 6.95
C ASP A 801 -18.12 -21.04 8.27
N SER A 802 -17.27 -22.06 8.20
CA SER A 802 -16.80 -22.78 9.37
C SER A 802 -15.38 -23.32 9.22
N LEU A 803 -14.72 -23.50 10.36
CA LEU A 803 -13.42 -24.12 10.50
C LEU A 803 -13.58 -25.46 11.21
N SER A 804 -12.91 -26.49 10.74
CA SER A 804 -12.93 -27.80 11.36
C SER A 804 -11.54 -28.39 11.54
N ILE A 805 -11.30 -29.01 12.69
CA ILE A 805 -10.05 -29.71 12.99
C ILE A 805 -10.39 -31.15 13.33
N ARG A 806 -9.69 -32.07 12.67
CA ARG A 806 -9.77 -33.50 12.95
C ARG A 806 -8.68 -33.87 13.95
N PHE A 807 -9.11 -34.24 15.15
CA PHE A 807 -8.24 -34.80 16.18
C PHE A 807 -8.25 -36.34 16.08
N ASN A 808 -7.11 -36.93 15.72
CA ASN A 808 -6.94 -38.39 15.78
C ASN A 808 -6.55 -38.79 17.20
N VAL A 809 -7.25 -39.75 17.77
CA VAL A 809 -6.95 -40.27 19.10
C VAL A 809 -5.88 -41.33 18.96
N ASP A 810 -4.63 -41.00 19.22
CA ASP A 810 -3.51 -41.92 18.98
C ASP A 810 -3.09 -42.74 20.19
N VAL A 811 -3.36 -42.25 21.40
CA VAL A 811 -3.00 -42.93 22.65
C VAL A 811 -3.88 -44.18 22.85
N PRO A 812 -3.31 -45.40 22.99
CA PRO A 812 -4.11 -46.64 23.07
C PRO A 812 -5.16 -46.65 24.19
N GLN A 813 -4.80 -46.16 25.39
CA GLN A 813 -5.72 -46.08 26.53
C GLN A 813 -6.90 -45.13 26.26
N GLU A 814 -6.64 -44.05 25.52
CA GLU A 814 -7.67 -43.09 25.13
C GLU A 814 -8.54 -43.63 24.00
N ARG A 815 -7.94 -44.37 23.04
CA ARG A 815 -8.67 -45.09 21.99
C ARG A 815 -9.67 -46.07 22.60
N GLU A 816 -9.24 -46.85 23.57
CA GLU A 816 -10.10 -47.79 24.31
C GLU A 816 -11.20 -47.05 25.07
N SER A 817 -10.86 -45.97 25.77
CA SER A 817 -11.84 -45.12 26.47
C SER A 817 -12.90 -44.57 25.51
N LEU A 818 -12.47 -44.08 24.34
CA LEU A 818 -13.37 -43.56 23.30
C LEU A 818 -14.26 -44.67 22.71
N LEU A 819 -13.72 -45.87 22.47
CA LEU A 819 -14.48 -47.04 22.02
C LEU A 819 -15.55 -47.44 23.03
N ASN A 820 -15.20 -47.44 24.32
CA ASN A 820 -16.06 -47.82 25.43
C ASN A 820 -17.12 -46.76 25.80
N GLY A 821 -17.34 -45.76 24.94
CA GLY A 821 -18.43 -44.80 25.11
C GLY A 821 -18.10 -43.61 25.99
N ALA A 822 -16.82 -43.29 26.24
CA ALA A 822 -16.45 -42.10 27.01
C ALA A 822 -17.15 -40.84 26.50
N GLY A 823 -17.55 -39.97 27.43
CA GLY A 823 -18.13 -38.66 27.14
C GLY A 823 -17.12 -37.79 26.41
N VAL A 824 -17.57 -37.11 25.36
CA VAL A 824 -16.78 -36.18 24.57
C VAL A 824 -17.42 -34.80 24.67
N SER A 825 -16.63 -33.79 25.01
CA SER A 825 -17.06 -32.40 25.01
C SER A 825 -15.95 -31.48 24.53
N ALA A 826 -16.31 -30.33 23.98
CA ALA A 826 -15.37 -29.29 23.62
C ALA A 826 -15.85 -27.96 24.19
N ARG A 827 -14.90 -27.16 24.69
CA ARG A 827 -15.17 -25.85 25.27
C ARG A 827 -14.11 -24.87 24.80
N GLN A 828 -14.54 -23.70 24.33
CA GLN A 828 -13.60 -22.63 24.00
C GLN A 828 -12.93 -22.12 25.27
N VAL A 829 -11.61 -22.05 25.26
CA VAL A 829 -10.79 -21.60 26.40
C VAL A 829 -10.10 -20.27 26.15
N SER A 830 -9.91 -19.91 24.88
CA SER A 830 -9.38 -18.62 24.44
C SER A 830 -9.87 -18.30 23.02
N PRO A 831 -9.57 -17.11 22.46
CA PRO A 831 -10.13 -16.66 21.19
C PRO A 831 -9.99 -17.65 20.03
N CYS A 832 -8.82 -18.29 19.89
CA CYS A 832 -8.51 -19.22 18.81
C CYS A 832 -8.31 -20.66 19.30
N THR A 833 -8.58 -20.98 20.58
CA THR A 833 -8.27 -22.31 21.14
C THR A 833 -9.47 -22.95 21.85
N MET A 834 -9.71 -24.23 21.56
CA MET A 834 -10.66 -25.07 22.27
C MET A 834 -9.97 -26.16 23.08
N GLU A 835 -10.53 -26.45 24.25
CA GLU A 835 -10.22 -27.64 25.03
C GLU A 835 -11.18 -28.78 24.62
N LEU A 836 -10.62 -29.88 24.10
CA LEU A 836 -11.34 -31.12 23.80
C LEU A 836 -11.12 -32.12 24.94
N LYS A 837 -12.22 -32.60 25.55
CA LYS A 837 -12.19 -33.62 26.60
C LYS A 837 -12.73 -34.95 26.10
N ILE A 838 -11.99 -36.02 26.39
CA ILE A 838 -12.37 -37.42 26.11
C ILE A 838 -12.25 -38.20 27.42
N GLY A 839 -13.36 -38.33 28.15
CA GLY A 839 -13.34 -38.88 29.52
C GLY A 839 -12.41 -38.08 30.44
N LYS A 840 -11.29 -38.69 30.85
CA LYS A 840 -10.26 -38.07 31.71
C LYS A 840 -9.14 -37.35 30.94
N HIS A 841 -9.11 -37.48 29.61
CA HIS A 841 -8.07 -36.91 28.75
C HIS A 841 -8.50 -35.51 28.27
N SER A 842 -7.55 -34.58 28.17
CA SER A 842 -7.79 -33.21 27.70
C SER A 842 -6.74 -32.82 26.67
N HIS A 843 -7.18 -32.19 25.58
CA HIS A 843 -6.34 -31.79 24.45
C HIS A 843 -6.66 -30.36 24.00
N SER A 844 -5.64 -29.66 23.51
CA SER A 844 -5.79 -28.32 22.94
C SER A 844 -5.99 -28.41 21.43
N ILE A 845 -7.01 -27.71 20.92
CA ILE A 845 -7.34 -27.60 19.50
C ILE A 845 -7.23 -26.13 19.11
N GLU A 846 -6.24 -25.80 18.30
CA GLU A 846 -5.90 -24.43 17.91
C GLU A 846 -6.42 -24.11 16.50
N TYR A 847 -7.03 -22.95 16.31
CA TYR A 847 -7.56 -22.45 15.05
C TYR A 847 -6.72 -21.28 14.52
N PRO A 848 -6.65 -21.06 13.19
CA PRO A 848 -5.89 -19.95 12.61
C PRO A 848 -6.60 -18.59 12.72
N TYR A 849 -7.86 -18.58 13.18
CA TYR A 849 -8.70 -17.40 13.31
C TYR A 849 -9.62 -17.55 14.54
N PRO A 850 -10.00 -16.44 15.22
CA PRO A 850 -10.90 -16.52 16.37
C PRO A 850 -12.25 -17.20 16.05
N ILE A 851 -12.73 -18.03 16.96
CA ILE A 851 -13.93 -18.85 16.76
C ILE A 851 -15.07 -18.48 17.71
N GLN A 852 -16.30 -18.91 17.36
CA GLN A 852 -17.47 -18.82 18.22
C GLN A 852 -17.78 -20.18 18.87
N GLY A 853 -17.25 -20.39 20.08
CA GLY A 853 -17.34 -21.66 20.80
C GLY A 853 -18.75 -22.08 21.25
N SER A 854 -19.69 -21.14 21.34
CA SER A 854 -21.06 -21.41 21.83
C SER A 854 -21.87 -22.33 20.91
N ASN A 855 -21.52 -22.40 19.62
CA ASN A 855 -22.22 -23.20 18.61
C ASN A 855 -21.30 -24.28 17.98
N THR A 856 -20.43 -24.89 18.80
CA THR A 856 -19.50 -25.92 18.33
C THR A 856 -20.24 -27.22 18.01
N LYS A 857 -19.94 -27.81 16.84
CA LYS A 857 -20.43 -29.12 16.44
C LYS A 857 -19.31 -30.15 16.60
N LEU A 858 -19.65 -31.29 17.21
CA LEU A 858 -18.75 -32.42 17.39
C LEU A 858 -19.23 -33.62 16.58
N ARG A 859 -18.31 -34.24 15.83
CA ARG A 859 -18.55 -35.54 15.20
C ARG A 859 -17.57 -36.56 15.77
N VAL A 860 -18.11 -37.54 16.50
CA VAL A 860 -17.30 -38.54 17.21
C VAL A 860 -17.33 -39.86 16.45
N ALA A 861 -16.21 -40.20 15.80
CA ALA A 861 -16.06 -41.45 15.06
C ALA A 861 -15.35 -42.50 15.91
N ARG A 862 -16.05 -43.09 16.88
CA ARG A 862 -15.48 -44.01 17.88
C ARG A 862 -14.72 -45.20 17.24
N LYS A 863 -15.30 -45.84 16.23
CA LYS A 863 -14.70 -47.00 15.53
C LYS A 863 -13.47 -46.65 14.70
N SER A 864 -13.37 -45.39 14.25
CA SER A 864 -12.27 -44.90 13.42
C SER A 864 -11.29 -44.02 14.21
N HIS A 865 -11.47 -43.92 15.53
CA HIS A 865 -10.60 -43.23 16.47
C HIS A 865 -10.30 -41.76 16.14
N TYR A 866 -11.29 -41.01 15.67
CA TYR A 866 -11.14 -39.57 15.46
C TYR A 866 -12.35 -38.77 15.93
N ILE A 867 -12.12 -37.49 16.19
CA ILE A 867 -13.13 -36.50 16.54
C ILE A 867 -12.94 -35.28 15.65
N GLU A 868 -13.99 -34.87 14.95
CA GLU A 868 -14.01 -33.58 14.26
C GLU A 868 -14.64 -32.54 15.17
N VAL A 869 -13.90 -31.45 15.40
CA VAL A 869 -14.38 -30.27 16.12
C VAL A 869 -14.61 -29.19 15.07
N MET A 870 -15.84 -28.68 14.98
CA MET A 870 -16.23 -27.68 13.97
C MET A 870 -16.81 -26.45 14.66
N SER A 871 -16.29 -25.28 14.31
CA SER A 871 -16.72 -24.00 14.85
C SER A 871 -16.80 -22.94 13.76
N LYS A 872 -17.59 -21.89 14.00
CA LYS A 872 -17.67 -20.75 13.07
C LYS A 872 -16.56 -19.74 13.38
N PRO A 873 -15.93 -19.11 12.37
CA PRO A 873 -15.18 -17.89 12.57
C PRO A 873 -16.04 -16.86 13.31
N SER A 874 -15.42 -16.06 14.16
CA SER A 874 -16.09 -14.93 14.79
C SER A 874 -16.15 -13.75 13.81
N ASP A 875 -17.37 -13.37 13.41
CA ASP A 875 -17.59 -12.32 12.42
C ASP A 875 -17.16 -10.93 12.90
N ASN A 876 -17.29 -10.65 14.22
CA ASN A 876 -16.90 -9.38 14.84
C ASN A 876 -16.45 -9.62 16.29
N ALA A 877 -15.28 -9.11 16.67
CA ALA A 877 -14.77 -9.12 18.05
C ALA A 877 -14.48 -10.52 18.63
N GLY A 878 -13.77 -11.36 17.89
CA GLY A 878 -13.37 -12.71 18.32
C GLY A 878 -12.52 -12.78 19.59
N TYR A 879 -11.91 -11.67 20.02
CA TYR A 879 -11.14 -11.56 21.26
C TYR A 879 -11.99 -11.26 22.52
N PHE A 880 -13.31 -11.47 22.49
CA PHE A 880 -14.19 -11.18 23.63
C PHE A 880 -13.83 -11.93 24.94
N LEU A 881 -13.22 -13.12 24.87
CA LEU A 881 -12.78 -13.88 26.06
C LEU A 881 -11.56 -13.27 26.76
N ASN A 882 -10.75 -12.50 26.02
CA ASN A 882 -9.59 -11.80 26.53
C ASN A 882 -9.38 -10.53 25.69
N GLN A 883 -10.11 -9.46 26.03
CA GLN A 883 -10.19 -8.25 25.21
C GLN A 883 -8.89 -7.46 25.15
N PHE A 884 -7.99 -7.62 26.12
CA PHE A 884 -6.70 -6.94 26.19
C PHE A 884 -5.57 -7.97 26.36
N PRO A 885 -5.33 -8.81 25.35
CA PRO A 885 -4.36 -9.89 25.49
C PRO A 885 -2.95 -9.33 25.68
N ILE A 886 -2.27 -9.88 26.68
CA ILE A 886 -0.86 -9.64 26.96
C ILE A 886 -0.10 -10.88 26.50
N VAL A 887 0.76 -10.70 25.50
CA VAL A 887 1.55 -11.78 24.90
C VAL A 887 3.02 -11.66 25.34
N GLY A 888 3.76 -12.77 25.33
CA GLY A 888 5.19 -12.76 25.68
C GLY A 888 5.63 -13.99 26.48
N THR A 889 6.94 -14.20 26.55
CA THR A 889 7.55 -15.34 27.25
C THR A 889 8.62 -14.82 28.21
N GLY A 890 8.36 -14.88 29.52
CA GLY A 890 9.31 -14.80 30.66
C GLY A 890 10.18 -13.53 30.82
N VAL A 891 10.68 -12.96 29.73
CA VAL A 891 11.63 -11.84 29.68
C VAL A 891 10.92 -10.51 29.37
N ALA A 892 9.83 -10.54 28.61
CA ALA A 892 9.02 -9.36 28.31
C ALA A 892 7.56 -9.74 28.06
N TYR A 893 6.64 -8.97 28.64
CA TYR A 893 5.20 -9.04 28.42
C TYR A 893 4.74 -7.76 27.74
N ARG A 894 3.86 -7.89 26.76
CA ARG A 894 3.45 -6.76 25.93
C ARG A 894 1.98 -6.84 25.54
N PRO A 895 1.27 -5.70 25.52
CA PRO A 895 -0.07 -5.66 24.96
C PRO A 895 -0.03 -6.03 23.47
N TRP A 896 -1.01 -6.82 23.02
CA TRP A 896 -1.11 -7.19 21.61
C TRP A 896 -1.97 -6.23 20.80
N ASN A 897 -2.99 -5.59 21.40
CA ASN A 897 -3.94 -4.72 20.71
C ASN A 897 -4.04 -3.29 21.27
N ILE A 898 -3.12 -2.92 22.16
CA ILE A 898 -2.94 -1.53 22.62
C ILE A 898 -1.53 -1.11 22.21
N HIS A 899 -1.42 0.05 21.56
CA HIS A 899 -0.15 0.60 21.14
C HIS A 899 0.60 1.21 22.34
N HIS A 900 1.92 1.21 22.26
CA HIS A 900 2.81 1.84 23.22
C HIS A 900 2.86 3.36 23.03
N LEU A 901 2.94 4.09 24.15
CA LEU A 901 3.07 5.54 24.18
C LEU A 901 4.20 5.94 25.13
N ASN A 902 5.09 6.83 24.68
CA ASN A 902 6.08 7.46 25.53
C ASN A 902 5.49 8.72 26.16
N LEU A 903 5.01 8.62 27.41
CA LEU A 903 4.34 9.71 28.10
C LEU A 903 5.24 10.94 28.30
N ASP A 904 6.56 10.75 28.45
CA ASP A 904 7.54 11.84 28.61
C ASP A 904 7.70 12.70 27.35
N ARG A 905 7.17 12.22 26.21
CA ARG A 905 7.21 12.90 24.91
C ARG A 905 5.89 13.57 24.54
N LEU A 906 4.86 13.43 25.36
CA LEU A 906 3.53 14.02 25.14
C LEU A 906 3.36 15.34 25.90
N PRO A 907 2.65 16.33 25.31
CA PRO A 907 2.33 17.58 26.00
C PRO A 907 1.27 17.36 27.10
N MET A 908 1.43 18.07 28.21
CA MET A 908 0.49 18.07 29.34
C MET A 908 -0.50 19.22 29.20
N LEU A 909 -1.80 18.92 29.20
CA LEU A 909 -2.86 19.94 29.11
C LEU A 909 -2.93 20.78 30.39
N ASP A 910 -3.14 22.09 30.25
CA ASP A 910 -3.54 22.96 31.36
C ASP A 910 -5.07 22.95 31.48
N ILE A 911 -5.54 22.41 32.60
CA ILE A 911 -6.96 22.17 32.91
C ILE A 911 -7.54 23.20 33.89
N LYS A 912 -6.81 24.28 34.22
CA LYS A 912 -7.31 25.32 35.15
C LYS A 912 -8.56 26.05 34.64
N ASP A 913 -8.77 26.09 33.34
CA ASP A 913 -9.91 26.71 32.68
C ASP A 913 -10.68 25.66 31.86
N PRO A 914 -11.73 25.04 32.43
CA PRO A 914 -12.49 23.97 31.77
C PRO A 914 -13.07 24.37 30.40
N SER A 915 -13.39 25.65 30.21
CA SER A 915 -13.96 26.15 28.94
C SER A 915 -13.00 25.97 27.75
N LYS A 916 -11.69 25.92 28.01
CA LYS A 916 -10.67 25.73 26.96
C LYS A 916 -10.45 24.28 26.57
N VAL A 917 -10.92 23.34 27.38
CA VAL A 917 -10.78 21.88 27.19
C VAL A 917 -12.12 21.17 26.98
N GLU A 918 -13.21 21.91 26.75
CA GLU A 918 -14.56 21.35 26.51
C GLU A 918 -14.62 20.33 25.37
N TRP A 919 -13.70 20.41 24.38
CA TRP A 919 -13.55 19.45 23.29
C TRP A 919 -13.25 18.00 23.76
N LEU A 920 -12.80 17.82 25.00
CA LEU A 920 -12.67 16.49 25.62
C LEU A 920 -14.02 15.79 25.77
N ASN A 921 -15.11 16.54 25.95
CA ASN A 921 -16.46 15.96 26.10
C ASN A 921 -16.92 15.23 24.83
N PRO A 922 -16.97 15.85 23.63
CA PRO A 922 -17.30 15.11 22.42
C PRO A 922 -16.28 14.01 22.08
N LEU A 923 -14.99 14.15 22.45
CA LEU A 923 -14.00 13.07 22.29
C LEU A 923 -14.39 11.82 23.11
N GLY A 924 -14.73 12.00 24.39
CA GLY A 924 -15.17 10.90 25.26
C GLY A 924 -16.56 10.37 24.91
N ALA A 925 -17.50 11.25 24.58
CA ALA A 925 -18.88 10.85 24.29
C ALA A 925 -19.03 10.05 22.98
N LEU A 926 -18.14 10.27 22.00
CA LEU A 926 -18.20 9.65 20.67
C LEU A 926 -17.37 8.36 20.55
N GLN A 927 -16.77 7.87 21.64
CA GLN A 927 -16.04 6.58 21.63
C GLN A 927 -16.96 5.35 21.59
N LEU A 928 -18.26 5.53 21.82
CA LEU A 928 -19.24 4.45 21.84
C LEU A 928 -19.79 4.17 20.42
N SER A 929 -19.81 2.90 20.06
CA SER A 929 -20.57 2.40 18.91
C SER A 929 -22.08 2.59 19.11
N ASP A 930 -22.85 2.48 18.02
CA ASP A 930 -24.31 2.62 18.11
C ASP A 930 -24.95 1.52 18.96
N ALA A 931 -24.41 0.29 18.93
CA ALA A 931 -24.85 -0.79 19.80
C ALA A 931 -24.57 -0.48 21.29
N GLU A 932 -23.38 0.06 21.60
CA GLU A 932 -23.02 0.47 22.96
C GLU A 932 -23.91 1.61 23.46
N LYS A 933 -24.25 2.59 22.62
CA LYS A 933 -25.19 3.67 23.00
C LYS A 933 -26.58 3.15 23.35
N VAL A 934 -27.09 2.16 22.61
CA VAL A 934 -28.38 1.53 22.91
C VAL A 934 -28.33 0.82 24.27
N VAL A 935 -27.23 0.16 24.61
CA VAL A 935 -27.05 -0.48 25.92
C VAL A 935 -26.94 0.58 27.02
N ARG A 936 -26.11 1.60 26.83
CA ARG A 936 -25.90 2.69 27.80
C ARG A 936 -27.19 3.48 28.10
N ASN A 937 -28.05 3.68 27.12
CA ASN A 937 -29.32 4.39 27.30
C ASN A 937 -30.46 3.44 27.72
N GLY A 938 -30.19 2.14 27.86
CA GLY A 938 -31.15 1.12 28.26
C GLY A 938 -31.18 0.86 29.77
N ASN A 939 -31.75 -0.28 30.15
CA ASN A 939 -31.89 -0.73 31.54
C ASN A 939 -30.53 -1.05 32.19
N GLU A 940 -30.32 -0.65 33.46
CA GLU A 940 -29.13 -0.94 34.28
C GLU A 940 -28.79 -2.43 34.33
N ALA A 941 -29.78 -3.31 34.48
CA ALA A 941 -29.56 -4.75 34.51
C ALA A 941 -28.93 -5.31 33.21
N ARG A 942 -29.06 -4.56 32.11
CA ARG A 942 -28.40 -4.88 30.84
C ARG A 942 -26.96 -4.34 30.80
N LYS A 943 -26.70 -3.17 31.40
CA LYS A 943 -25.35 -2.55 31.42
C LYS A 943 -24.36 -3.33 32.30
N GLU A 944 -24.86 -3.93 33.38
CA GLU A 944 -24.05 -4.70 34.33
C GLU A 944 -23.62 -6.09 33.81
N GLN A 945 -24.11 -6.52 32.64
CA GLN A 945 -23.74 -7.81 32.09
C GLN A 945 -22.27 -7.81 31.62
N ALA A 946 -21.55 -8.89 31.93
CA ALA A 946 -20.12 -9.06 31.59
C ALA A 946 -19.74 -8.72 30.13
N PRO A 947 -20.55 -9.03 29.09
CA PRO A 947 -20.23 -8.65 27.71
C PRO A 947 -20.09 -7.14 27.47
N HIS A 948 -20.62 -6.30 28.37
CA HIS A 948 -20.62 -4.85 28.27
C HIS A 948 -19.55 -4.19 29.16
N ALA A 949 -18.60 -4.96 29.71
CA ALA A 949 -17.49 -4.42 30.51
C ALA A 949 -16.68 -3.33 29.77
N LEU A 950 -16.48 -3.47 28.45
CA LEU A 950 -15.79 -2.46 27.63
C LEU A 950 -16.57 -1.14 27.56
N LEU A 951 -17.91 -1.20 27.49
CA LEU A 951 -18.76 -0.01 27.57
C LEU A 951 -18.55 0.70 28.92
N ASN A 952 -18.57 -0.05 30.03
CA ASN A 952 -18.38 0.53 31.36
C ASN A 952 -16.97 1.12 31.53
N LEU A 953 -15.94 0.49 30.94
CA LEU A 953 -14.58 1.03 30.89
C LEU A 953 -14.53 2.35 30.11
N LYS A 954 -15.16 2.40 28.93
CA LYS A 954 -15.28 3.62 28.11
C LYS A 954 -15.99 4.73 28.89
N ASP A 955 -17.15 4.45 29.47
CA ASP A 955 -17.89 5.42 30.29
C ASP A 955 -17.06 5.90 31.49
N SER A 956 -16.29 5.01 32.14
CA SER A 956 -15.36 5.39 33.22
C SER A 956 -14.24 6.30 32.72
N ILE A 957 -13.63 6.01 31.55
CA ILE A 957 -12.61 6.88 30.94
C ILE A 957 -13.21 8.26 30.63
N HIS A 958 -14.44 8.32 30.10
CA HIS A 958 -15.13 9.58 29.84
C HIS A 958 -15.38 10.35 31.14
N ALA A 959 -15.92 9.70 32.17
CA ALA A 959 -16.18 10.32 33.46
C ALA A 959 -14.90 10.84 34.13
N ILE A 960 -13.82 10.04 34.15
CA ILE A 960 -12.50 10.44 34.66
C ILE A 960 -11.99 11.66 33.90
N ALA A 961 -12.04 11.63 32.56
CA ALA A 961 -11.61 12.76 31.75
C ALA A 961 -12.41 14.04 32.05
N MET A 962 -13.74 13.94 32.24
CA MET A 962 -14.58 15.10 32.53
C MET A 962 -14.34 15.65 33.94
N HIS A 963 -14.18 14.76 34.93
CA HIS A 963 -13.91 15.14 36.31
C HIS A 963 -12.51 15.76 36.45
N CYS A 964 -11.48 15.11 35.93
CA CYS A 964 -10.11 15.61 36.00
C CYS A 964 -9.93 16.94 35.24
N SER A 965 -10.69 17.18 34.17
CA SER A 965 -10.62 18.45 33.43
C SER A 965 -11.53 19.56 33.99
N GLY A 966 -12.38 19.26 34.98
CA GLY A 966 -13.37 20.20 35.50
C GLY A 966 -14.49 20.57 34.52
N VAL A 967 -14.60 19.87 33.37
CA VAL A 967 -15.63 20.14 32.35
C VAL A 967 -17.03 19.76 32.83
N GLN A 968 -17.12 18.79 33.74
CA GLN A 968 -18.36 18.47 34.47
C GLN A 968 -18.10 18.59 35.97
N ASP A 969 -18.79 19.53 36.62
CA ASP A 969 -18.77 19.66 38.09
C ASP A 969 -19.45 18.46 38.75
N ALA A 970 -18.77 17.86 39.73
CA ALA A 970 -19.38 16.92 40.64
C ALA A 970 -20.37 17.66 41.56
N LYS A 971 -21.66 17.63 41.24
CA LYS A 971 -22.68 17.45 42.27
C LYS A 971 -22.96 15.96 42.40
N ILE A 972 -22.03 15.26 43.03
CA ILE A 972 -22.39 14.00 43.70
C ILE A 972 -22.90 14.45 45.06
N GLU A 973 -24.23 14.52 45.22
CA GLU A 973 -24.82 14.62 46.55
C GLU A 973 -24.38 13.37 47.36
N PRO A 974 -24.05 13.55 48.65
CA PRO A 974 -23.36 12.57 49.48
C PRO A 974 -24.10 11.25 49.68
#